data_AF-A0A3D2KL57-F1
#
_entry.id   AF-A0A3D2KL57-F1
#
_cell.length_a   1.000
_cell.length_b   1.000
_cell.length_c   1.000
_cell.angle_alpha   90.00
_cell.angle_beta   90.00
_cell.angle_gamma   90.00
#
_symmetry.space_group_name_H-M   'P 1'
#
loop_
_entity.id
_entity.type
_entity.pdbx_description
1 polymer ?
#
loop_
_entity_poly.entity_id
_entity_poly.type
_entity_poly.pdbx_seq_one_letter_code
_entity_poly.pdbx_strand_id
1 'polypeptide(L)'
;MPPGRGPAAPESVGSAVREAAGVLRRAGCDTPLLDAEVLLCHVTGLSRETLLAHPERRLTPLERRAYREVVGRRAARCPLAYITGRREFMSFDLEVGPGVLVPRPETELLVEVAAAAAREAGARLVADVGTGSGAVVVALARLLPECRFVASDSSPRALEYAARNIARHGLQDRVKLYQGDLLEAFAPAASGRPSGPASSRPSGPASGRRLLDGVVANLPYVAQTEWPGLPPEVRLYEPPESLLGGLDGLDLFRRLASQLPFHLAPGGFVCLEVGAEQADAVTALLMGTGLFDSVRVHRDLAGRPRVLAARRAPAGPAAGPGRDSPLGVGQQLGRDRRREGPAERSSRVGPSSTSGPVLLPEGTMSRKDPDDRREGGGARARVIRVSPQAPEPRLLQEAASCLRRGGLVAFPTETVYGLGADARQGRAVRAVFEAKGRPPDNPLIVHVSSPAEVRPLVRRLPERAEALMRAFWPGPLSLVLERSGAVASEVSCGLDTVAVRMPDHPVALELIRLAGVPVAAPSANRSGYPSPTRAEDVLADLGDRIDYVIDAGPCSVGVESTVLDLTEPVPTVLRPGGITLEELRRVLGDVRLAAGADAGADLDRPPKSPGLRHRHYAPRARVILVLPETDRPGEVRAAEAVARAVEAETGSGRRVGVACTAETAARLRARLPASVLVRPWGRRTSPPEVASNLFAVLRDLDREEVEVIVAEGMPESGLGLAINDRLRRAAAAGPEVEPARGRRSDPEGGPPGDTILLVCTGNTCRSPMGAVILAEHLRRAGLSGLRVESAGTAAVEGAPASREAVEVMKERGLDLSGHRSRPLTKDLVSQARLILTMEKRHRDAVLEAHPEAADRVHTLKGFAGTAEEEGGEDVADPIGQGPEAYRRAAEEIARAAAGVADRLARKSDFEELLQAGEDEQER
;
A
#
# COMPACT_ATOMS: atom_id res chain seq x y z
N MET A 1 -6.94 -39.60 36.10
CA MET A 1 -8.16 -38.97 36.64
C MET A 1 -7.78 -38.20 37.91
N PRO A 2 -7.75 -36.86 37.91
CA PRO A 2 -7.59 -36.09 39.14
C PRO A 2 -8.92 -36.05 39.91
N PRO A 3 -8.89 -35.81 41.24
CA PRO A 3 -10.02 -36.05 42.13
C PRO A 3 -11.16 -35.04 41.93
N GLY A 4 -12.40 -35.55 42.03
CA GLY A 4 -13.62 -34.79 41.85
C GLY A 4 -13.79 -33.67 42.86
N ARG A 5 -14.08 -32.45 42.37
CA ARG A 5 -14.59 -31.35 43.19
C ARG A 5 -16.02 -31.71 43.63
N GLY A 6 -16.28 -31.66 44.94
CA GLY A 6 -17.63 -31.73 45.49
C GLY A 6 -18.54 -30.62 44.94
N PRO A 7 -19.86 -30.68 45.21
CA PRO A 7 -20.82 -29.72 44.67
C PRO A 7 -20.42 -28.30 45.08
N ALA A 8 -20.15 -27.45 44.09
CA ALA A 8 -19.75 -26.07 44.30
C ALA A 8 -20.82 -25.34 45.14
N ALA A 9 -20.38 -24.57 46.14
CA ALA A 9 -21.26 -23.72 46.93
C ALA A 9 -22.16 -22.85 46.02
N PRO A 10 -23.43 -22.58 46.40
CA PRO A 10 -24.34 -21.80 45.58
C PRO A 10 -23.82 -20.36 45.40
N GLU A 11 -23.35 -20.06 44.19
CA GLU A 11 -22.82 -18.75 43.76
C GLU A 11 -23.83 -17.62 44.02
N SER A 12 -23.43 -16.65 44.85
CA SER A 12 -24.15 -15.40 45.07
C SER A 12 -23.81 -14.38 43.98
N VAL A 13 -24.61 -13.31 43.86
CA VAL A 13 -24.35 -12.15 42.99
C VAL A 13 -22.92 -11.65 43.20
N GLY A 14 -22.52 -11.41 44.45
CA GLY A 14 -21.18 -10.91 44.77
C GLY A 14 -20.05 -11.87 44.36
N SER A 15 -20.22 -13.19 44.51
CA SER A 15 -19.22 -14.15 44.03
C SER A 15 -19.17 -14.23 42.51
N ALA A 16 -20.32 -14.18 41.84
CA ALA A 16 -20.42 -14.27 40.38
C ALA A 16 -19.76 -13.05 39.70
N VAL A 17 -20.00 -11.84 40.22
CA VAL A 17 -19.39 -10.61 39.72
C VAL A 17 -17.88 -10.64 39.91
N ARG A 18 -17.37 -11.05 41.08
CA ARG A 18 -15.92 -11.17 41.32
C ARG A 18 -15.25 -12.19 40.40
N GLU A 19 -15.88 -13.34 40.19
CA GLU A 19 -15.37 -14.39 39.30
C GLU A 19 -15.31 -13.88 37.85
N ALA A 20 -16.42 -13.32 37.35
CA ALA A 20 -16.52 -12.75 36.02
C ALA A 20 -15.50 -11.63 35.80
N ALA A 21 -15.36 -10.69 36.75
CA ALA A 21 -14.36 -9.63 36.68
C ALA A 21 -12.93 -10.21 36.57
N GLY A 22 -12.65 -11.32 37.26
CA GLY A 22 -11.39 -12.05 37.12
C GLY A 22 -11.17 -12.64 35.72
N VAL A 23 -12.22 -13.20 35.11
CA VAL A 23 -12.19 -13.70 33.73
C VAL A 23 -11.95 -12.56 32.74
N LEU A 24 -12.71 -11.48 32.84
CA LEU A 24 -12.63 -10.34 31.94
C LEU A 24 -11.29 -9.61 32.04
N ARG A 25 -10.72 -9.52 33.24
CA ARG A 25 -9.37 -8.98 33.45
C ARG A 25 -8.30 -9.82 32.75
N ARG A 26 -8.38 -11.15 32.82
CA ARG A 26 -7.44 -12.04 32.09
C ARG A 26 -7.61 -11.94 30.58
N ALA A 27 -8.81 -11.63 30.10
CA ALA A 27 -9.09 -11.33 28.70
C ALA A 27 -8.69 -9.90 28.28
N GLY A 28 -8.12 -9.11 29.20
CA GLY A 28 -7.62 -7.76 28.95
C GLY A 28 -8.69 -6.67 28.83
N CYS A 29 -9.94 -6.92 29.26
CA CYS A 29 -11.00 -5.89 29.18
C CYS A 29 -10.67 -4.71 30.10
N ASP A 30 -10.89 -3.48 29.65
CA ASP A 30 -10.47 -2.26 30.37
C ASP A 30 -11.25 -2.04 31.67
N THR A 31 -12.55 -2.37 31.67
CA THR A 31 -13.49 -2.12 32.78
C THR A 31 -14.09 -3.42 33.34
N PRO A 32 -13.29 -4.41 33.79
CA PRO A 32 -13.75 -5.77 34.00
C PRO A 32 -14.81 -5.92 35.10
N LEU A 33 -14.76 -5.07 36.15
CA LEU A 33 -15.77 -5.08 37.21
C LEU A 33 -17.09 -4.48 36.73
N LEU A 34 -17.03 -3.33 36.07
CA LEU A 34 -18.21 -2.66 35.53
C LEU A 34 -18.88 -3.52 34.45
N ASP A 35 -18.10 -4.11 33.56
CA ASP A 35 -18.61 -5.01 32.52
C ASP A 35 -19.33 -6.21 33.14
N ALA A 36 -18.75 -6.82 34.19
CA ALA A 36 -19.39 -7.91 34.92
C ALA A 36 -20.74 -7.49 35.55
N GLU A 37 -20.78 -6.32 36.20
CA GLU A 37 -22.02 -5.78 36.78
C GLU A 37 -23.09 -5.50 35.71
N VAL A 38 -22.72 -4.86 34.59
CA VAL A 38 -23.65 -4.53 33.49
C VAL A 38 -24.19 -5.80 32.84
N LEU A 39 -23.35 -6.80 32.60
CA LEU A 39 -23.77 -8.09 32.07
C LEU A 39 -24.73 -8.81 33.01
N LEU A 40 -24.53 -8.70 34.32
CA LEU A 40 -25.42 -9.31 35.29
C LEU A 40 -26.77 -8.56 35.38
N CYS A 41 -26.76 -7.23 35.28
CA CYS A 41 -27.98 -6.43 35.15
C CYS A 41 -28.76 -6.86 33.91
N HIS A 42 -28.07 -7.03 32.78
CA HIS A 42 -28.69 -7.47 31.52
C HIS A 42 -29.36 -8.84 31.63
N VAL A 43 -28.72 -9.80 32.31
CA VAL A 43 -29.26 -11.17 32.47
C VAL A 43 -30.41 -11.24 33.48
N THR A 44 -30.34 -10.47 34.57
CA THR A 44 -31.31 -10.54 35.67
C THR A 44 -32.47 -9.56 35.52
N GLY A 45 -32.32 -8.51 34.70
CA GLY A 45 -33.25 -7.38 34.62
C GLY A 45 -33.25 -6.48 35.85
N LEU A 46 -32.36 -6.74 36.83
CA LEU A 46 -32.24 -5.94 38.04
C LEU A 46 -31.39 -4.70 37.79
N SER A 47 -31.69 -3.62 38.52
CA SER A 47 -30.86 -2.42 38.49
C SER A 47 -29.51 -2.68 39.16
N ARG A 48 -28.50 -1.88 38.78
CA ARG A 48 -27.15 -1.99 39.36
C ARG A 48 -27.17 -1.72 40.86
N GLU A 49 -27.97 -0.76 41.31
CA GLU A 49 -28.18 -0.43 42.72
C GLU A 49 -28.75 -1.62 43.49
N THR A 50 -29.70 -2.33 42.89
CA THR A 50 -30.33 -3.51 43.48
C THR A 50 -29.32 -4.66 43.66
N LEU A 51 -28.47 -4.88 42.65
CA LEU A 51 -27.42 -5.90 42.72
C LEU A 51 -26.34 -5.57 43.76
N LEU A 52 -25.95 -4.30 43.87
CA LEU A 52 -24.96 -3.84 44.84
C LEU A 52 -25.50 -3.87 46.29
N ALA A 53 -26.78 -3.61 46.48
CA ALA A 53 -27.42 -3.65 47.79
C ALA A 53 -27.63 -5.08 48.33
N HIS A 54 -27.67 -6.09 47.45
CA HIS A 54 -27.95 -7.49 47.82
C HIS A 54 -26.90 -8.48 47.25
N PRO A 55 -25.61 -8.35 47.60
CA PRO A 55 -24.54 -9.23 47.09
C PRO A 55 -24.68 -10.70 47.52
N GLU A 56 -25.47 -10.96 48.55
CA GLU A 56 -25.82 -12.29 49.08
C GLU A 56 -26.92 -13.01 48.27
N ARG A 57 -27.67 -12.28 47.42
CA ARG A 57 -28.70 -12.87 46.55
C ARG A 57 -28.10 -14.01 45.73
N ARG A 58 -28.79 -15.14 45.66
CA ARG A 58 -28.36 -16.31 44.88
C ARG A 58 -28.86 -16.22 43.44
N LEU A 59 -27.99 -16.54 42.49
CA LEU A 59 -28.39 -16.69 41.09
C LEU A 59 -29.10 -18.03 40.88
N THR A 60 -30.25 -17.99 40.22
CA THR A 60 -30.92 -19.19 39.73
C THR A 60 -30.02 -19.94 38.74
N PRO A 61 -30.23 -21.26 38.53
CA PRO A 61 -29.46 -22.01 37.53
C PRO A 61 -29.52 -21.42 36.12
N LEU A 62 -30.66 -20.83 35.74
CA LEU A 62 -30.86 -20.19 34.44
C LEU A 62 -30.10 -18.86 34.32
N GLU A 63 -30.23 -17.96 35.31
CA GLU A 63 -29.46 -16.70 35.35
C GLU A 63 -27.96 -16.98 35.32
N ARG A 64 -27.49 -17.97 36.09
CA ARG A 64 -26.08 -18.37 36.12
C ARG A 64 -25.57 -18.85 34.77
N ARG A 65 -26.34 -19.69 34.07
CA ARG A 65 -25.98 -20.18 32.73
C ARG A 65 -25.91 -19.02 31.74
N ALA A 66 -26.94 -18.17 31.70
CA ALA A 66 -27.00 -17.01 30.83
C ALA A 66 -25.86 -16.01 31.14
N TYR A 67 -25.56 -15.78 32.42
CA TYR A 67 -24.48 -14.89 32.84
C TYR A 67 -23.10 -15.39 32.38
N ARG A 68 -22.83 -16.69 32.53
CA ARG A 68 -21.57 -17.28 32.03
C ARG A 68 -21.44 -17.16 30.51
N GLU A 69 -22.54 -17.31 29.77
CA GLU A 69 -22.55 -17.17 28.32
C GLU A 69 -22.18 -15.75 27.89
N VAL A 70 -22.82 -14.74 28.47
CA VAL A 70 -22.54 -13.34 28.12
C VAL A 70 -21.15 -12.88 28.60
N VAL A 71 -20.67 -13.38 29.75
CA VAL A 71 -19.30 -13.17 30.22
C VAL A 71 -18.30 -13.84 29.27
N GLY A 72 -18.60 -15.03 28.75
CA GLY A 72 -17.79 -15.70 27.74
C GLY A 72 -17.68 -14.90 26.45
N ARG A 73 -18.81 -14.37 25.95
CA ARG A 73 -18.82 -13.47 24.78
C ARG A 73 -17.97 -12.21 25.03
N ARG A 74 -18.09 -11.59 26.21
CA ARG A 74 -17.29 -10.41 26.55
C ARG A 74 -15.80 -10.73 26.68
N ALA A 75 -15.46 -11.89 27.27
CA ALA A 75 -14.09 -12.38 27.35
C ALA A 75 -13.48 -12.65 25.96
N ALA A 76 -14.30 -13.00 24.96
CA ALA A 76 -13.90 -13.08 23.55
C ALA A 76 -13.77 -11.71 22.86
N ARG A 77 -13.73 -10.61 23.63
CA ARG A 77 -13.66 -9.21 23.18
C ARG A 77 -14.90 -8.70 22.45
N CYS A 78 -16.05 -9.38 22.53
CA CYS A 78 -17.28 -8.83 21.95
C CYS A 78 -17.65 -7.51 22.64
N PRO A 79 -18.01 -6.43 21.91
CA PRO A 79 -18.43 -5.17 22.52
C PRO A 79 -19.58 -5.37 23.50
N LEU A 80 -19.50 -4.75 24.67
CA LEU A 80 -20.55 -4.85 25.70
C LEU A 80 -21.93 -4.46 25.12
N ALA A 81 -21.97 -3.42 24.29
CA ALA A 81 -23.18 -2.94 23.63
C ALA A 81 -23.81 -3.96 22.66
N TYR A 82 -23.01 -4.81 22.00
CA TYR A 82 -23.52 -5.89 21.14
C TYR A 82 -24.04 -7.09 21.94
N ILE A 83 -23.59 -7.24 23.19
CA ILE A 83 -24.08 -8.27 24.09
C ILE A 83 -25.40 -7.81 24.69
N THR A 84 -25.48 -6.57 25.18
CA THR A 84 -26.69 -6.00 25.78
C THR A 84 -27.74 -5.58 24.75
N GLY A 85 -27.33 -5.42 23.48
CA GLY A 85 -28.15 -4.91 22.38
C GLY A 85 -28.42 -3.40 22.46
N ARG A 86 -27.72 -2.68 23.35
CA ARG A 86 -28.04 -1.29 23.71
C ARG A 86 -26.79 -0.46 24.00
N ARG A 87 -26.87 0.82 23.65
CA ARG A 87 -25.86 1.85 23.95
C ARG A 87 -26.57 3.16 24.28
N GLU A 88 -26.25 3.72 25.45
CA GLU A 88 -26.64 5.09 25.76
C GLU A 88 -25.75 6.09 25.01
N PHE A 89 -26.34 7.15 24.48
CA PHE A 89 -25.68 8.28 23.81
C PHE A 89 -26.44 9.58 24.12
N MET A 90 -25.81 10.56 24.77
CA MET A 90 -26.47 11.78 25.28
C MET A 90 -27.77 11.51 26.05
N SER A 91 -27.78 10.52 26.95
CA SER A 91 -28.98 10.05 27.70
C SER A 91 -30.07 9.37 26.85
N PHE A 92 -29.83 9.12 25.56
CA PHE A 92 -30.73 8.36 24.70
C PHE A 92 -30.30 6.90 24.62
N ASP A 93 -31.19 5.98 25.01
CA ASP A 93 -30.99 4.55 24.83
C ASP A 93 -31.19 4.16 23.36
N LEU A 94 -30.12 3.70 22.72
CA LEU A 94 -30.10 3.29 21.31
C LEU A 94 -29.91 1.77 21.22
N GLU A 95 -30.72 1.14 20.38
CA GLU A 95 -30.52 -0.24 19.96
C GLU A 95 -29.32 -0.32 19.01
N VAL A 96 -28.41 -1.27 19.30
CA VAL A 96 -27.22 -1.55 18.48
C VAL A 96 -26.92 -3.05 18.46
N GLY A 97 -26.16 -3.48 17.47
CA GLY A 97 -25.71 -4.86 17.35
C GLY A 97 -24.76 -5.04 16.17
N PRO A 98 -24.46 -6.29 15.77
CA PRO A 98 -23.52 -6.53 14.68
C PRO A 98 -23.95 -5.80 13.41
N GLY A 99 -22.98 -5.24 12.67
CA GLY A 99 -23.20 -4.52 11.42
C GLY A 99 -23.50 -3.02 11.55
N VAL A 100 -23.35 -2.44 12.74
CA VAL A 100 -23.40 -0.97 12.94
C VAL A 100 -22.36 -0.52 13.95
N LEU A 101 -21.73 0.64 13.71
CA LEU A 101 -20.78 1.25 14.64
C LEU A 101 -21.43 1.47 16.02
N VAL A 102 -20.72 1.13 17.10
CA VAL A 102 -21.19 1.43 18.45
C VAL A 102 -20.96 2.93 18.74
N PRO A 103 -22.01 3.72 19.04
CA PRO A 103 -21.87 5.15 19.32
C PRO A 103 -20.80 5.48 20.38
N ARG A 104 -19.94 6.45 20.04
CA ARG A 104 -18.79 6.86 20.84
C ARG A 104 -19.12 8.11 21.66
N PRO A 105 -18.66 8.23 22.92
CA PRO A 105 -18.86 9.44 23.72
C PRO A 105 -18.25 10.69 23.09
N GLU A 106 -17.13 10.53 22.36
CA GLU A 106 -16.46 11.63 21.68
C GLU A 106 -17.33 12.26 20.57
N THR A 107 -18.27 11.51 20.00
CA THR A 107 -19.23 11.98 18.98
C THR A 107 -20.28 12.93 19.57
N GLU A 108 -20.45 13.00 20.89
CA GLU A 108 -21.40 13.94 21.50
C GLU A 108 -21.04 15.41 21.20
N LEU A 109 -19.73 15.71 21.10
CA LEU A 109 -19.25 17.05 20.70
C LEU A 109 -19.74 17.44 19.30
N LEU A 110 -19.84 16.50 18.36
CA LEU A 110 -20.37 16.77 17.02
C LEU A 110 -21.82 17.26 17.10
N VAL A 111 -22.63 16.63 17.96
CA VAL A 111 -24.04 17.00 18.16
C VAL A 111 -24.15 18.38 18.78
N GLU A 112 -23.34 18.69 19.80
CA GLU A 112 -23.34 20.01 20.45
C GLU A 112 -22.99 21.13 19.47
N VAL A 113 -21.90 20.95 18.71
CA VAL A 113 -21.44 21.93 17.72
C VAL A 113 -22.45 22.09 16.59
N ALA A 114 -23.01 20.99 16.07
CA ALA A 114 -24.02 21.03 15.03
C ALA A 114 -25.33 21.67 15.49
N ALA A 115 -25.76 21.44 16.74
CA ALA A 115 -26.95 22.07 17.30
C ALA A 115 -26.77 23.59 17.46
N ALA A 116 -25.58 24.04 17.90
CA ALA A 116 -25.26 25.46 17.95
C ALA A 116 -25.25 26.10 16.55
N ALA A 117 -24.59 25.45 15.59
CA ALA A 117 -24.52 25.92 14.20
C ALA A 117 -25.90 25.98 13.53
N ALA A 118 -26.77 24.99 13.79
CA ALA A 118 -28.13 24.97 13.27
C ALA A 118 -28.98 26.13 13.78
N ARG A 119 -28.88 26.46 15.08
CA ARG A 119 -29.58 27.62 15.68
C ARG A 119 -29.05 28.94 15.10
N GLU A 120 -27.73 29.06 14.97
CA GLU A 120 -27.08 30.25 14.38
C GLU A 120 -27.45 30.45 12.89
N ALA A 121 -27.61 29.35 12.16
CA ALA A 121 -28.02 29.37 10.76
C ALA A 121 -29.54 29.53 10.56
N GLY A 122 -30.36 29.39 11.61
CA GLY A 122 -31.81 29.33 11.49
C GLY A 122 -32.28 28.14 10.64
N ALA A 123 -31.54 27.03 10.70
CA ALA A 123 -31.74 25.87 9.85
C ALA A 123 -33.13 25.24 10.02
N ARG A 124 -33.69 24.70 8.94
CA ARG A 124 -34.98 23.97 8.93
C ARG A 124 -34.85 22.56 8.39
N LEU A 125 -33.86 22.31 7.54
CA LEU A 125 -33.57 21.01 6.95
C LEU A 125 -32.08 20.70 7.10
N VAL A 126 -31.75 19.71 7.92
CA VAL A 126 -30.36 19.28 8.18
C VAL A 126 -30.17 17.84 7.73
N ALA A 127 -29.04 17.55 7.11
CA ALA A 127 -28.65 16.19 6.75
C ALA A 127 -27.71 15.57 7.79
N ASP A 128 -27.94 14.31 8.14
CA ASP A 128 -26.98 13.43 8.82
C ASP A 128 -26.42 12.43 7.82
N VAL A 129 -25.10 12.45 7.58
CA VAL A 129 -24.43 11.69 6.52
C VAL A 129 -23.52 10.63 7.16
N GLY A 130 -23.73 9.37 6.79
CA GLY A 130 -23.14 8.24 7.51
C GLY A 130 -23.84 8.00 8.84
N THR A 131 -25.18 8.00 8.83
CA THR A 131 -25.99 8.05 10.07
C THR A 131 -25.78 6.83 10.99
N GLY A 132 -25.30 5.70 10.46
CA GLY A 132 -25.01 4.51 11.25
C GLY A 132 -26.26 4.02 11.97
N SER A 133 -26.20 3.95 13.30
CA SER A 133 -27.33 3.56 14.16
C SER A 133 -28.37 4.67 14.37
N GLY A 134 -28.18 5.84 13.74
CA GLY A 134 -29.03 7.01 13.91
C GLY A 134 -28.71 7.84 15.15
N ALA A 135 -27.58 7.61 15.82
CA ALA A 135 -27.25 8.27 17.09
C ALA A 135 -27.24 9.79 17.00
N VAL A 136 -26.54 10.33 15.99
CA VAL A 136 -26.42 11.78 15.76
C VAL A 136 -27.76 12.40 15.39
N VAL A 137 -28.48 11.84 14.41
CA VAL A 137 -29.78 12.39 13.99
C VAL A 137 -30.86 12.31 15.08
N VAL A 138 -30.89 11.24 15.89
CA VAL A 138 -31.82 11.14 17.02
C VAL A 138 -31.56 12.23 18.04
N ALA A 139 -30.29 12.44 18.43
CA ALA A 139 -29.92 13.46 19.39
C ALA A 139 -30.23 14.88 18.85
N LEU A 140 -29.84 15.19 17.61
CA LEU A 140 -30.13 16.48 16.97
C LEU A 140 -31.63 16.74 16.86
N ALA A 141 -32.43 15.74 16.46
CA ALA A 141 -33.87 15.91 16.32
C ALA A 141 -34.57 16.17 17.66
N ARG A 142 -34.02 15.66 18.77
CA ARG A 142 -34.49 15.99 20.12
C ARG A 142 -34.08 17.39 20.58
N LEU A 143 -32.87 17.83 20.25
CA LEU A 143 -32.35 19.16 20.64
C LEU A 143 -32.89 20.33 19.80
N LEU A 144 -33.36 20.06 18.58
CA LEU A 144 -33.81 21.06 17.61
C LEU A 144 -35.24 20.76 17.14
N PRO A 145 -36.29 20.98 17.96
CA PRO A 145 -37.67 20.62 17.63
C PRO A 145 -38.22 21.26 16.34
N GLU A 146 -37.67 22.41 15.95
CA GLU A 146 -38.02 23.19 14.76
C GLU A 146 -37.45 22.67 13.43
N CYS A 147 -36.49 21.74 13.49
CA CYS A 147 -35.80 21.19 12.33
C CYS A 147 -36.47 19.90 11.80
N ARG A 148 -36.38 19.66 10.49
CA ARG A 148 -36.55 18.33 9.87
C ARG A 148 -35.18 17.79 9.47
N PHE A 149 -35.07 16.48 9.43
CA PHE A 149 -33.83 15.80 9.13
C PHE A 149 -33.99 14.83 7.97
N VAL A 150 -32.95 14.74 7.17
CA VAL A 150 -32.73 13.63 6.26
C VAL A 150 -31.45 12.92 6.71
N ALA A 151 -31.43 11.60 6.68
CA ALA A 151 -30.28 10.83 7.10
C ALA A 151 -29.94 9.80 6.05
N SER A 152 -28.65 9.64 5.76
CA SER A 152 -28.15 8.74 4.72
C SER A 152 -27.10 7.78 5.26
N ASP A 153 -27.13 6.57 4.75
CA ASP A 153 -26.07 5.57 4.95
C ASP A 153 -25.99 4.66 3.71
N SER A 154 -24.82 4.11 3.44
CA SER A 154 -24.63 3.13 2.38
C SER A 154 -25.06 1.73 2.80
N SER A 155 -25.03 1.44 4.11
CA SER A 155 -25.36 0.15 4.70
C SER A 155 -26.86 0.02 4.98
N PRO A 156 -27.57 -0.93 4.32
CA PRO A 156 -28.97 -1.23 4.64
C PRO A 156 -29.16 -1.60 6.12
N ARG A 157 -28.18 -2.33 6.68
CA ARG A 157 -28.22 -2.81 8.06
C ARG A 157 -28.07 -1.68 9.07
N ALA A 158 -27.26 -0.68 8.78
CA ALA A 158 -27.18 0.53 9.59
C ALA A 158 -28.53 1.25 9.60
N LEU A 159 -29.15 1.42 8.42
CA LEU A 159 -30.47 2.05 8.29
C LEU A 159 -31.58 1.31 9.02
N GLU A 160 -31.52 -0.02 9.14
CA GLU A 160 -32.45 -0.80 9.96
C GLU A 160 -32.35 -0.45 11.46
N TYR A 161 -31.13 -0.28 11.99
CA TYR A 161 -30.94 0.20 13.36
C TYR A 161 -31.39 1.66 13.51
N ALA A 162 -31.02 2.53 12.56
CA ALA A 162 -31.45 3.93 12.57
C ALA A 162 -32.97 4.05 12.57
N ALA A 163 -33.68 3.28 11.73
CA ALA A 163 -35.15 3.28 11.66
C ALA A 163 -35.78 2.88 13.00
N ARG A 164 -35.26 1.82 13.64
CA ARG A 164 -35.74 1.37 14.96
C ARG A 164 -35.48 2.38 16.05
N ASN A 165 -34.31 3.03 16.05
CA ASN A 165 -33.99 4.07 17.03
C ASN A 165 -34.83 5.34 16.83
N ILE A 166 -35.00 5.79 15.59
CA ILE A 166 -35.89 6.92 15.24
C ILE A 166 -37.33 6.62 15.70
N ALA A 167 -37.83 5.41 15.43
CA ALA A 167 -39.14 4.95 15.85
C ALA A 167 -39.30 4.93 17.38
N ARG A 168 -38.34 4.32 18.07
CA ARG A 168 -38.29 4.20 19.53
C ARG A 168 -38.34 5.56 20.22
N HIS A 169 -37.75 6.58 19.60
CA HIS A 169 -37.72 7.94 20.11
C HIS A 169 -38.83 8.83 19.52
N GLY A 170 -39.79 8.30 18.77
CA GLY A 170 -40.95 9.04 18.27
C GLY A 170 -40.63 10.10 17.22
N LEU A 171 -39.59 9.88 16.40
CA LEU A 171 -39.04 10.89 15.47
C LEU A 171 -39.36 10.61 13.98
N GLN A 172 -40.22 9.63 13.68
CA GLN A 172 -40.45 9.16 12.30
C GLN A 172 -41.01 10.24 11.35
N ASP A 173 -41.81 11.18 11.86
CA ASP A 173 -42.38 12.27 11.05
C ASP A 173 -41.36 13.38 10.74
N ARG A 174 -40.22 13.35 11.42
CA ARG A 174 -39.19 14.40 11.37
C ARG A 174 -37.88 13.95 10.76
N VAL A 175 -37.59 12.66 10.75
CA VAL A 175 -36.35 12.09 10.20
C VAL A 175 -36.70 11.15 9.06
N LYS A 176 -36.19 11.43 7.86
CA LYS A 176 -36.35 10.56 6.69
C LYS A 176 -35.03 9.90 6.32
N LEU A 177 -35.03 8.58 6.24
CA LEU A 177 -33.86 7.77 5.87
C LEU A 177 -33.75 7.61 4.35
N TYR A 178 -32.52 7.61 3.85
CA TYR A 178 -32.17 7.35 2.46
C TYR A 178 -30.98 6.39 2.41
N GLN A 179 -31.09 5.34 1.61
CA GLN A 179 -29.93 4.52 1.27
C GLN A 179 -29.22 5.14 0.08
N GLY A 180 -27.91 5.33 0.20
CA GLY A 180 -27.11 5.84 -0.91
C GLY A 180 -25.78 6.39 -0.47
N ASP A 181 -25.11 7.02 -1.42
CA ASP A 181 -23.76 7.48 -1.26
C ASP A 181 -23.70 8.95 -0.79
N LEU A 182 -23.43 9.15 0.50
CA LEU A 182 -23.31 10.46 1.12
C LEU A 182 -24.51 11.38 0.76
N LEU A 183 -24.25 12.58 0.23
CA LEU A 183 -25.29 13.56 -0.13
C LEU A 183 -26.03 13.21 -1.43
N GLU A 184 -25.47 12.36 -2.29
CA GLU A 184 -26.14 11.93 -3.54
C GLU A 184 -27.40 11.12 -3.27
N ALA A 185 -27.50 10.49 -2.09
CA ALA A 185 -28.71 9.82 -1.63
C ALA A 185 -29.94 10.73 -1.61
N PHE A 186 -29.74 12.06 -1.54
CA PHE A 186 -30.80 13.06 -1.52
C PHE A 186 -31.08 13.68 -2.91
N ALA A 187 -30.33 13.30 -3.95
CA ALA A 187 -30.60 13.77 -5.30
C ALA A 187 -31.88 13.12 -5.85
N PRO A 188 -32.73 13.85 -6.60
CA PRO A 188 -33.87 13.23 -7.27
C PRO A 188 -33.38 12.19 -8.27
N ALA A 189 -33.91 10.98 -8.19
CA ALA A 189 -33.60 9.89 -9.12
C ALA A 189 -33.79 10.38 -10.56
N ALA A 190 -32.70 10.49 -11.31
CA ALA A 190 -32.75 10.67 -12.75
C ALA A 190 -33.43 9.42 -13.34
N SER A 191 -34.71 9.55 -13.67
CA SER A 191 -35.54 8.61 -14.43
C SER A 191 -34.91 7.24 -14.75
N GLY A 192 -34.92 6.34 -13.77
CA GLY A 192 -34.68 4.91 -13.91
C GLY A 192 -35.66 4.22 -12.98
N ARG A 193 -36.63 3.49 -13.55
CA ARG A 193 -37.81 2.93 -12.85
C ARG A 193 -37.47 2.20 -11.54
N PRO A 194 -38.20 2.45 -10.43
CA PRO A 194 -38.42 1.44 -9.40
C PRO A 194 -39.62 0.56 -9.80
N SER A 195 -39.44 -0.75 -9.68
CA SER A 195 -40.49 -1.76 -9.71
C SER A 195 -41.31 -1.73 -8.41
N GLY A 196 -42.57 -1.26 -8.46
CA GLY A 196 -43.54 -1.34 -7.37
C GLY A 196 -44.77 -0.45 -7.61
N PRO A 197 -46.00 -0.83 -7.19
CA PRO A 197 -47.23 -0.33 -7.77
C PRO A 197 -47.61 1.08 -7.30
N ALA A 198 -48.30 1.78 -8.20
CA ALA A 198 -48.69 3.17 -8.12
C ALA A 198 -49.61 3.52 -6.94
N SER A 199 -49.36 4.66 -6.30
CA SER A 199 -50.43 5.57 -5.88
C SER A 199 -49.96 7.03 -5.83
N SER A 200 -50.77 7.90 -6.44
CA SER A 200 -50.85 9.37 -6.38
C SER A 200 -49.58 10.21 -6.62
N ARG A 201 -49.41 10.70 -7.86
CA ARG A 201 -48.64 11.93 -8.18
C ARG A 201 -49.53 13.16 -7.97
N PRO A 202 -49.03 14.26 -7.38
CA PRO A 202 -49.48 15.59 -7.73
C PRO A 202 -48.63 16.10 -8.92
N SER A 203 -49.32 16.60 -9.93
CA SER A 203 -48.77 17.30 -11.09
C SER A 203 -48.37 18.74 -10.72
N GLY A 204 -47.11 19.09 -10.95
CA GLY A 204 -46.58 20.46 -10.85
C GLY A 204 -45.24 20.59 -11.59
N PRO A 205 -44.87 21.80 -12.08
CA PRO A 205 -43.79 22.00 -13.03
C PRO A 205 -42.41 21.82 -12.38
N ALA A 206 -41.42 21.41 -13.18
CA ALA A 206 -40.02 21.28 -12.77
C ALA A 206 -39.47 22.63 -12.24
N SER A 207 -39.31 22.74 -10.91
CA SER A 207 -38.75 23.90 -10.22
C SER A 207 -38.44 23.55 -8.75
N GLY A 208 -37.19 23.74 -8.32
CA GLY A 208 -36.80 23.83 -6.90
C GLY A 208 -36.11 22.62 -6.28
N ARG A 209 -34.80 22.42 -6.53
CA ARG A 209 -33.97 21.56 -5.65
C ARG A 209 -33.90 22.26 -4.28
N ARG A 210 -34.58 21.72 -3.26
CA ARG A 210 -34.46 22.25 -1.89
C ARG A 210 -33.07 21.88 -1.35
N LEU A 211 -32.19 22.88 -1.27
CA LEU A 211 -30.86 22.74 -0.68
C LEU A 211 -30.98 22.51 0.83
N LEU A 212 -29.94 21.91 1.41
CA LEU A 212 -29.83 21.63 2.84
C LEU A 212 -29.33 22.88 3.58
N ASP A 213 -29.92 23.17 4.72
CA ASP A 213 -29.48 24.28 5.59
C ASP A 213 -28.27 23.86 6.45
N GLY A 214 -28.06 22.56 6.63
CA GLY A 214 -26.93 22.01 7.38
C GLY A 214 -26.56 20.59 6.93
N VAL A 215 -25.28 20.25 7.01
CA VAL A 215 -24.75 18.90 6.82
C VAL A 215 -23.93 18.51 8.04
N VAL A 216 -24.27 17.40 8.67
CA VAL A 216 -23.57 16.82 9.80
C VAL A 216 -23.09 15.44 9.40
N ALA A 217 -21.85 15.08 9.71
CA ALA A 217 -21.33 13.77 9.34
C ALA A 217 -20.32 13.23 10.36
N ASN A 218 -20.50 11.97 10.75
CA ASN A 218 -19.48 11.15 11.38
C ASN A 218 -19.10 10.05 10.38
N LEU A 219 -18.06 10.31 9.58
CA LEU A 219 -17.66 9.43 8.49
C LEU A 219 -16.52 8.50 8.93
N PRO A 220 -16.43 7.29 8.35
CA PRO A 220 -15.25 6.44 8.44
C PRO A 220 -13.97 7.23 8.11
N TYR A 221 -13.03 7.24 9.06
CA TYR A 221 -11.82 8.06 8.97
C TYR A 221 -10.53 7.32 9.33
N VAL A 222 -10.61 6.04 9.71
CA VAL A 222 -9.43 5.21 10.04
C VAL A 222 -8.71 4.87 8.74
N ALA A 223 -7.40 5.13 8.68
CA ALA A 223 -6.58 4.72 7.55
C ALA A 223 -6.40 3.19 7.54
N GLN A 224 -6.34 2.58 6.36
CA GLN A 224 -6.18 1.13 6.24
C GLN A 224 -4.93 0.59 6.97
N THR A 225 -3.88 1.41 7.07
CA THR A 225 -2.64 1.10 7.80
C THR A 225 -2.82 1.07 9.32
N GLU A 226 -3.79 1.79 9.87
CA GLU A 226 -4.09 1.86 11.30
C GLU A 226 -4.95 0.68 11.77
N TRP A 227 -5.63 0.00 10.85
CA TRP A 227 -6.54 -1.11 11.14
C TRP A 227 -5.95 -2.19 12.07
N PRO A 228 -4.70 -2.68 11.86
CA PRO A 228 -4.12 -3.70 12.74
C PRO A 228 -3.92 -3.22 14.19
N GLY A 229 -3.76 -1.92 14.40
CA GLY A 229 -3.55 -1.30 15.71
C GLY A 229 -4.83 -1.03 16.49
N LEU A 230 -6.01 -1.20 15.89
CA LEU A 230 -7.28 -0.98 16.56
C LEU A 230 -7.54 -2.02 17.68
N PRO A 231 -8.24 -1.62 18.75
CA PRO A 231 -8.64 -2.54 19.81
C PRO A 231 -9.38 -3.78 19.25
N PRO A 232 -9.14 -4.99 19.79
CA PRO A 232 -9.76 -6.22 19.28
C PRO A 232 -11.29 -6.17 19.21
N GLU A 233 -11.95 -5.53 20.16
CA GLU A 233 -13.41 -5.35 20.19
C GLU A 233 -13.94 -4.55 19.00
N VAL A 234 -13.16 -3.61 18.49
CA VAL A 234 -13.50 -2.83 17.30
C VAL A 234 -13.17 -3.66 16.08
N ARG A 235 -11.92 -4.12 15.95
CA ARG A 235 -11.40 -4.81 14.77
C ARG A 235 -12.08 -6.15 14.46
N LEU A 236 -12.54 -6.88 15.49
CA LEU A 236 -13.13 -8.20 15.32
C LEU A 236 -14.66 -8.19 15.15
N TYR A 237 -15.34 -7.11 15.56
CA TYR A 237 -16.81 -7.11 15.66
C TYR A 237 -17.49 -5.95 14.95
N GLU A 238 -16.91 -4.75 14.96
CA GLU A 238 -17.52 -3.60 14.30
C GLU A 238 -17.23 -3.64 12.79
N PRO A 239 -18.18 -3.21 11.94
CA PRO A 239 -18.04 -3.36 10.49
C PRO A 239 -16.88 -2.49 9.98
N PRO A 240 -15.92 -3.06 9.21
CA PRO A 240 -14.81 -2.29 8.66
C PRO A 240 -15.28 -1.09 7.82
N GLU A 241 -16.39 -1.24 7.09
CA GLU A 241 -16.96 -0.17 6.27
C GLU A 241 -17.39 1.06 7.07
N SER A 242 -17.68 0.92 8.38
CA SER A 242 -18.04 2.07 9.24
C SER A 242 -16.84 2.75 9.89
N LEU A 243 -15.62 2.28 9.62
CA LEU A 243 -14.40 2.74 10.26
C LEU A 243 -13.34 3.15 9.24
N LEU A 244 -13.16 2.36 8.18
CA LEU A 244 -12.14 2.58 7.16
C LEU A 244 -12.51 3.74 6.22
N GLY A 245 -11.69 4.78 6.23
CA GLY A 245 -11.81 5.96 5.35
C GLY A 245 -10.93 5.90 4.11
N GLY A 246 -10.51 4.70 3.69
CA GLY A 246 -9.57 4.50 2.58
C GLY A 246 -8.11 4.36 3.02
N LEU A 247 -7.17 4.56 2.09
CA LEU A 247 -5.73 4.37 2.33
C LEU A 247 -5.19 5.32 3.40
N ASP A 248 -5.62 6.58 3.38
CA ASP A 248 -5.19 7.64 4.30
C ASP A 248 -6.32 8.14 5.22
N GLY A 249 -7.47 7.48 5.19
CA GLY A 249 -8.63 7.84 5.99
C GLY A 249 -9.43 9.04 5.48
N LEU A 250 -9.12 9.59 4.29
CA LEU A 250 -9.72 10.83 3.79
C LEU A 250 -10.71 10.66 2.62
N ASP A 251 -10.94 9.44 2.12
CA ASP A 251 -11.68 9.22 0.87
C ASP A 251 -13.13 9.73 0.93
N LEU A 252 -13.82 9.46 2.04
CA LEU A 252 -15.20 9.92 2.22
C LEU A 252 -15.28 11.44 2.45
N PHE A 253 -14.27 12.05 3.09
CA PHE A 253 -14.21 13.50 3.22
C PHE A 253 -13.97 14.19 1.87
N ARG A 254 -13.09 13.65 1.01
CA ARG A 254 -12.90 14.16 -0.36
C ARG A 254 -14.20 14.12 -1.16
N ARG A 255 -14.91 13.00 -1.09
CA ARG A 255 -16.18 12.82 -1.78
C ARG A 255 -17.26 13.75 -1.24
N LEU A 256 -17.41 13.84 0.08
CA LEU A 256 -18.35 14.77 0.70
C LEU A 256 -18.05 16.22 0.28
N ALA A 257 -16.78 16.63 0.35
CA ALA A 257 -16.35 17.97 -0.06
C ALA A 257 -16.73 18.28 -1.52
N SER A 258 -16.59 17.31 -2.43
CA SER A 258 -16.98 17.46 -3.84
C SER A 258 -18.51 17.58 -4.05
N GLN A 259 -19.31 17.02 -3.14
CA GLN A 259 -20.77 17.04 -3.22
C GLN A 259 -21.40 18.29 -2.55
N LEU A 260 -20.72 18.91 -1.59
CA LEU A 260 -21.22 20.08 -0.84
C LEU A 260 -21.69 21.25 -1.74
N PRO A 261 -20.97 21.65 -2.83
CA PRO A 261 -21.37 22.78 -3.67
C PRO A 261 -22.77 22.64 -4.28
N PHE A 262 -23.21 21.40 -4.49
CA PHE A 262 -24.48 21.08 -5.15
C PHE A 262 -25.65 20.88 -4.18
N HIS A 263 -25.38 20.76 -2.87
CA HIS A 263 -26.37 20.35 -1.88
C HIS A 263 -26.54 21.34 -0.73
N LEU A 264 -25.50 22.10 -0.36
CA LEU A 264 -25.54 23.03 0.77
C LEU A 264 -26.09 24.40 0.35
N ALA A 265 -27.08 24.93 1.06
CA ALA A 265 -27.64 26.25 0.82
C ALA A 265 -26.65 27.39 1.14
N PRO A 266 -26.71 28.55 0.45
CA PRO A 266 -26.02 29.76 0.90
C PRO A 266 -26.42 30.10 2.35
N GLY A 267 -25.45 30.43 3.20
CA GLY A 267 -25.68 30.64 4.64
C GLY A 267 -25.75 29.36 5.49
N GLY A 268 -25.81 28.18 4.86
CA GLY A 268 -25.85 26.88 5.53
C GLY A 268 -24.51 26.45 6.12
N PHE A 269 -24.53 25.43 6.97
CA PHE A 269 -23.35 24.99 7.71
C PHE A 269 -22.95 23.53 7.43
N VAL A 270 -21.69 23.20 7.71
CA VAL A 270 -21.20 21.82 7.75
C VAL A 270 -20.47 21.56 9.07
N CYS A 271 -20.74 20.41 9.68
CA CYS A 271 -20.07 19.91 10.89
C CYS A 271 -19.59 18.48 10.67
N LEU A 272 -18.30 18.23 10.79
CA LEU A 272 -17.67 16.93 10.52
C LEU A 272 -16.88 16.45 11.73
N GLU A 273 -17.11 15.21 12.16
CA GLU A 273 -16.18 14.55 13.07
C GLU A 273 -14.93 14.10 12.30
N VAL A 274 -13.75 14.26 12.90
CA VAL A 274 -12.45 13.92 12.30
C VAL A 274 -11.54 13.22 13.32
N GLY A 275 -10.59 12.45 12.82
CA GLY A 275 -9.47 11.97 13.62
C GLY A 275 -8.57 13.12 14.09
N ALA A 276 -7.87 12.93 15.22
CA ALA A 276 -7.08 13.98 15.87
C ALA A 276 -5.98 14.58 14.96
N GLU A 277 -5.43 13.78 14.05
CA GLU A 277 -4.36 14.18 13.12
C GLU A 277 -4.88 14.63 11.74
N GLN A 278 -6.20 14.55 11.51
CA GLN A 278 -6.82 14.81 10.21
C GLN A 278 -7.42 16.21 10.07
N ALA A 279 -7.48 16.97 11.16
CA ALA A 279 -8.13 18.28 11.18
C ALA A 279 -7.60 19.23 10.09
N ASP A 280 -6.28 19.29 9.91
CA ASP A 280 -5.66 20.17 8.90
C ASP A 280 -5.97 19.73 7.47
N ALA A 281 -5.90 18.42 7.21
CA ALA A 281 -6.18 17.86 5.89
C ALA A 281 -7.65 18.05 5.48
N VAL A 282 -8.59 17.76 6.39
CA VAL A 282 -10.02 17.95 6.12
C VAL A 282 -10.38 19.44 6.05
N THR A 283 -9.70 20.30 6.83
CA THR A 283 -9.82 21.75 6.69
C THR A 283 -9.40 22.21 5.30
N ALA A 284 -8.28 21.72 4.77
CA ALA A 284 -7.84 22.04 3.41
C ALA A 284 -8.84 21.56 2.35
N LEU A 285 -9.45 20.38 2.52
CA LEU A 285 -10.50 19.87 1.62
C LEU A 285 -11.75 20.78 1.63
N LEU A 286 -12.20 21.21 2.81
CA LEU A 286 -13.34 22.12 2.93
C LEU A 286 -13.03 23.48 2.29
N MET A 287 -11.88 24.07 2.60
CA MET A 287 -11.45 25.35 2.00
C MET A 287 -11.31 25.24 0.48
N GLY A 288 -10.83 24.10 -0.04
CA GLY A 288 -10.69 23.83 -1.46
C GLY A 288 -12.02 23.79 -2.24
N THR A 289 -13.17 23.68 -1.57
CA THR A 289 -14.49 23.77 -2.23
C THR A 289 -14.82 25.20 -2.68
N GLY A 290 -14.16 26.21 -2.12
CA GLY A 290 -14.49 27.63 -2.34
C GLY A 290 -15.81 28.08 -1.72
N LEU A 291 -16.46 27.26 -0.90
CA LEU A 291 -17.73 27.60 -0.25
C LEU A 291 -17.57 28.34 1.09
N PHE A 292 -16.42 28.19 1.74
CA PHE A 292 -16.19 28.60 3.12
C PHE A 292 -15.01 29.58 3.21
N ASP A 293 -15.19 30.66 3.96
CA ASP A 293 -14.12 31.63 4.22
C ASP A 293 -13.22 31.21 5.39
N SER A 294 -13.75 30.38 6.30
CA SER A 294 -13.03 29.83 7.43
C SER A 294 -13.63 28.51 7.91
N VAL A 295 -12.79 27.68 8.53
CA VAL A 295 -13.18 26.44 9.22
C VAL A 295 -12.76 26.55 10.68
N ARG A 296 -13.70 26.35 11.59
CA ARG A 296 -13.45 26.30 13.04
C ARG A 296 -13.14 24.87 13.47
N VAL A 297 -12.05 24.70 14.21
CA VAL A 297 -11.66 23.42 14.81
C VAL A 297 -12.08 23.39 16.27
N HIS A 298 -12.97 22.46 16.62
CA HIS A 298 -13.42 22.20 17.98
C HIS A 298 -12.66 21.00 18.53
N ARG A 299 -12.22 21.13 19.79
CA ARG A 299 -11.42 20.13 20.50
C ARG A 299 -12.27 19.39 21.52
N ASP A 300 -11.97 18.11 21.72
CA ASP A 300 -12.55 17.31 22.79
C ASP A 300 -12.01 17.71 24.17
N LEU A 301 -12.54 17.09 25.23
CA LEU A 301 -12.12 17.34 26.61
C LEU A 301 -10.63 17.01 26.87
N ALA A 302 -10.01 16.19 26.01
CA ALA A 302 -8.59 15.88 26.04
C ALA A 302 -7.75 16.88 25.21
N GLY A 303 -8.37 17.94 24.69
CA GLY A 303 -7.72 18.98 23.89
C GLY A 303 -7.38 18.56 22.45
N ARG A 304 -7.86 17.40 21.98
CA ARG A 304 -7.59 16.90 20.63
C ARG A 304 -8.60 17.45 19.63
N PRO A 305 -8.19 17.88 18.42
CA PRO A 305 -9.14 18.21 17.36
C PRO A 305 -10.10 17.05 17.12
N ARG A 306 -11.40 17.36 17.08
CA ARG A 306 -12.44 16.31 16.93
C ARG A 306 -13.54 16.71 15.98
N VAL A 307 -13.93 17.98 15.94
CA VAL A 307 -15.02 18.45 15.09
C VAL A 307 -14.57 19.67 14.30
N LEU A 308 -14.83 19.65 12.99
CA LEU A 308 -14.68 20.81 12.11
C LEU A 308 -16.04 21.40 11.82
N ALA A 309 -16.18 22.72 11.95
CA ALA A 309 -17.40 23.45 11.65
C ALA A 309 -17.12 24.61 10.67
N ALA A 310 -17.85 24.68 9.57
CA ALA A 310 -17.74 25.76 8.61
C ALA A 310 -19.12 26.25 8.16
N ARG A 311 -19.21 27.53 7.79
CA ARG A 311 -20.46 28.16 7.34
C ARG A 311 -20.26 28.76 5.96
N ARG A 312 -21.14 28.40 5.03
CA ARG A 312 -21.12 28.95 3.68
C ARG A 312 -21.57 30.40 3.73
N ALA A 313 -20.88 31.29 3.02
CA ALA A 313 -21.27 32.69 2.94
C ALA A 313 -22.74 32.81 2.47
N PRO A 314 -23.56 33.69 3.08
CA PRO A 314 -24.89 33.98 2.57
C PRO A 314 -24.78 34.56 1.16
N ALA A 315 -25.76 34.29 0.31
CA ALA A 315 -25.80 34.91 -1.01
C ALA A 315 -25.85 36.43 -0.80
N GLY A 316 -24.82 37.15 -1.26
CA GLY A 316 -24.85 38.61 -1.28
C GLY A 316 -26.07 39.11 -2.06
N PRO A 317 -26.54 40.34 -1.80
CA PRO A 317 -27.59 40.93 -2.63
C PRO A 317 -27.12 40.90 -4.09
N ALA A 318 -27.95 40.36 -4.98
CA ALA A 318 -27.64 40.28 -6.40
C ALA A 318 -27.16 41.65 -6.88
N ALA A 319 -25.89 41.74 -7.29
CA ALA A 319 -25.35 42.95 -7.88
C ALA A 319 -26.19 43.29 -9.11
N GLY A 320 -26.93 44.39 -9.03
CA GLY A 320 -27.63 44.97 -10.17
C GLY A 320 -26.64 45.36 -11.27
N PRO A 321 -27.10 45.55 -12.51
CA PRO A 321 -26.21 45.89 -13.61
C PRO A 321 -25.70 47.32 -13.43
N GLY A 322 -24.38 47.46 -13.28
CA GLY A 322 -23.63 48.68 -13.54
C GLY A 322 -23.39 49.62 -12.35
N ARG A 323 -22.10 49.83 -12.04
CA ARG A 323 -21.37 51.10 -12.21
C ARG A 323 -19.95 51.00 -11.62
N ASP A 324 -18.98 51.27 -12.48
CA ASP A 324 -17.67 51.90 -12.26
C ASP A 324 -16.85 51.62 -10.98
N SER A 325 -15.70 50.94 -11.19
CA SER A 325 -14.29 51.26 -10.81
C SER A 325 -13.94 51.82 -9.40
N PRO A 326 -12.72 51.60 -8.84
CA PRO A 326 -11.45 51.66 -9.58
C PRO A 326 -10.38 50.61 -9.19
N LEU A 327 -9.79 49.99 -10.21
CA LEU A 327 -8.37 49.64 -10.19
C LEU A 327 -7.60 50.82 -10.79
N GLY A 328 -6.77 51.45 -9.96
CA GLY A 328 -5.94 52.58 -10.36
C GLY A 328 -4.68 52.64 -9.51
N VAL A 329 -3.62 51.96 -9.96
CA VAL A 329 -2.24 52.44 -9.82
C VAL A 329 -1.55 52.12 -11.14
N GLY A 330 -1.26 53.16 -11.90
CA GLY A 330 -0.67 53.05 -13.23
C GLY A 330 0.85 53.02 -13.22
N GLN A 331 1.43 52.62 -14.35
CA GLN A 331 2.69 53.15 -14.87
C GLN A 331 2.69 53.08 -16.41
N GLN A 332 2.48 54.26 -16.98
CA GLN A 332 3.10 54.89 -18.16
C GLN A 332 3.56 54.09 -19.41
N LEU A 333 2.96 54.53 -20.53
CA LEU A 333 3.56 55.10 -21.76
C LEU A 333 4.19 54.18 -22.82
N GLY A 334 3.56 54.20 -24.01
CA GLY A 334 4.24 54.01 -25.30
C GLY A 334 3.31 53.74 -26.49
N ARG A 335 3.07 54.78 -27.31
CA ARG A 335 2.86 54.83 -28.79
C ARG A 335 2.45 53.51 -29.51
N ASP A 336 1.52 53.45 -30.47
CA ASP A 336 1.35 54.34 -31.62
C ASP A 336 0.06 54.00 -32.42
N ARG A 337 -0.33 54.92 -33.29
CA ARG A 337 -1.52 54.87 -34.18
C ARG A 337 -1.29 54.02 -35.44
N ARG A 338 -2.36 53.40 -35.98
CA ARG A 338 -2.82 53.41 -37.41
C ARG A 338 -3.91 52.34 -37.63
N ARG A 339 -5.16 52.73 -37.93
CA ARG A 339 -5.84 52.89 -39.25
C ARG A 339 -6.64 51.63 -39.67
N GLU A 340 -7.97 51.74 -39.67
CA GLU A 340 -8.88 51.69 -40.84
C GLU A 340 -9.01 50.26 -41.41
N GLY A 341 -10.04 49.45 -41.13
CA GLY A 341 -11.49 49.56 -41.44
C GLY A 341 -11.85 48.57 -42.58
N PRO A 342 -13.11 48.31 -42.96
CA PRO A 342 -14.37 48.03 -42.22
C PRO A 342 -14.89 46.58 -42.49
N ALA A 343 -15.61 45.93 -41.56
CA ALA A 343 -17.08 45.81 -41.51
C ALA A 343 -17.82 45.69 -42.86
N GLU A 344 -18.63 44.64 -43.03
CA GLU A 344 -20.10 44.73 -42.83
C GLU A 344 -20.86 43.41 -43.10
N ARG A 345 -21.79 43.12 -42.18
CA ARG A 345 -23.21 42.67 -42.34
C ARG A 345 -23.50 41.34 -43.06
N SER A 346 -24.54 40.56 -42.76
CA SER A 346 -25.85 40.72 -42.08
C SER A 346 -26.32 39.28 -41.77
N SER A 347 -26.82 38.91 -40.57
CA SER A 347 -28.24 38.94 -40.14
C SER A 347 -29.20 38.26 -41.16
N ARG A 348 -30.23 37.46 -40.83
CA ARG A 348 -30.90 37.06 -39.60
C ARG A 348 -32.04 36.07 -40.00
N VAL A 349 -32.48 35.22 -39.06
CA VAL A 349 -33.87 34.71 -38.86
C VAL A 349 -34.41 33.56 -39.74
N GLY A 350 -34.77 32.45 -39.07
CA GLY A 350 -36.17 31.99 -39.02
C GLY A 350 -36.49 30.54 -39.46
N PRO A 351 -37.42 29.81 -38.78
CA PRO A 351 -37.42 28.33 -38.72
C PRO A 351 -38.62 27.66 -39.43
N SER A 352 -38.59 26.33 -39.64
CA SER A 352 -39.82 25.49 -39.62
C SER A 352 -39.54 23.97 -39.63
N SER A 353 -40.53 23.29 -39.06
CA SER A 353 -40.78 21.86 -38.79
C SER A 353 -40.81 20.91 -40.00
N THR A 354 -40.57 19.61 -39.77
CA THR A 354 -41.58 18.52 -39.92
C THR A 354 -41.00 17.14 -39.61
N SER A 355 -41.85 16.31 -39.02
CA SER A 355 -41.71 14.90 -38.67
C SER A 355 -42.16 13.96 -39.79
N GLY A 356 -41.50 12.80 -39.96
CA GLY A 356 -42.00 11.68 -40.78
C GLY A 356 -41.04 10.48 -40.81
N PRO A 357 -41.51 9.22 -40.73
CA PRO A 357 -40.71 8.04 -40.38
C PRO A 357 -40.14 7.31 -41.60
N VAL A 358 -39.00 6.60 -41.43
CA VAL A 358 -38.47 5.69 -42.47
C VAL A 358 -38.52 4.25 -41.98
N LEU A 359 -39.15 3.44 -42.82
CA LEU A 359 -39.38 2.00 -42.72
C LEU A 359 -38.10 1.16 -42.67
N LEU A 360 -38.18 0.05 -41.93
CA LEU A 360 -37.32 -1.13 -42.07
C LEU A 360 -37.58 -1.82 -43.42
N PRO A 361 -36.57 -2.50 -43.98
CA PRO A 361 -36.80 -3.75 -44.68
C PRO A 361 -36.04 -4.91 -44.03
N GLU A 362 -36.76 -6.04 -43.94
CA GLU A 362 -36.25 -7.37 -43.66
C GLU A 362 -35.51 -7.98 -44.86
N GLY A 363 -34.71 -9.01 -44.58
CA GLY A 363 -34.08 -9.91 -45.56
C GLY A 363 -32.60 -9.58 -45.78
N THR A 364 -31.64 -10.49 -45.68
CA THR A 364 -31.63 -11.96 -45.79
C THR A 364 -30.31 -12.47 -45.22
N MET A 365 -30.35 -13.62 -44.55
CA MET A 365 -29.15 -14.35 -44.16
C MET A 365 -28.32 -14.73 -45.38
N SER A 366 -27.06 -14.28 -45.43
CA SER A 366 -26.01 -14.93 -46.20
C SER A 366 -24.91 -15.35 -45.23
N ARG A 367 -24.76 -16.66 -45.05
CA ARG A 367 -23.56 -17.27 -44.45
C ARG A 367 -22.35 -16.81 -45.27
N LYS A 368 -21.37 -16.18 -44.63
CA LYS A 368 -20.01 -16.09 -45.13
C LYS A 368 -19.09 -16.66 -44.06
N ASP A 369 -18.23 -17.58 -44.49
CA ASP A 369 -17.20 -18.25 -43.71
C ASP A 369 -16.32 -17.27 -42.92
N PRO A 370 -15.75 -17.68 -41.77
CA PRO A 370 -15.05 -16.77 -40.87
C PRO A 370 -13.61 -16.42 -41.26
N ASP A 371 -13.09 -16.87 -42.41
CA ASP A 371 -11.64 -16.99 -42.60
C ASP A 371 -10.97 -15.93 -43.50
N ASP A 372 -11.60 -14.77 -43.73
CA ASP A 372 -11.07 -13.83 -44.74
C ASP A 372 -11.11 -12.35 -44.37
N ARG A 373 -10.55 -12.00 -43.19
CA ARG A 373 -10.23 -10.60 -42.84
C ARG A 373 -8.96 -10.48 -42.01
N ARG A 374 -7.80 -10.76 -42.60
CA ARG A 374 -6.54 -10.10 -42.20
C ARG A 374 -5.66 -9.85 -43.43
N GLU A 375 -6.11 -8.98 -44.32
CA GLU A 375 -5.21 -8.29 -45.25
C GLU A 375 -5.49 -6.79 -45.23
N GLY A 376 -4.46 -6.02 -44.85
CA GLY A 376 -4.24 -4.63 -45.29
C GLY A 376 -5.19 -3.53 -44.80
N GLY A 377 -5.02 -3.06 -43.57
CA GLY A 377 -5.58 -1.78 -43.11
C GLY A 377 -5.64 -1.67 -41.60
N GLY A 378 -4.69 -0.96 -40.97
CA GLY A 378 -4.58 -0.82 -39.51
C GLY A 378 -5.80 -0.13 -38.90
N ALA A 379 -6.80 -0.90 -38.48
CA ALA A 379 -7.90 -0.40 -37.69
C ALA A 379 -7.38 -0.04 -36.29
N ARG A 380 -7.44 1.25 -35.94
CA ARG A 380 -7.15 1.70 -34.57
C ARG A 380 -8.13 1.06 -33.59
N ALA A 381 -7.64 0.71 -32.41
CA ALA A 381 -8.44 0.15 -31.32
C ALA A 381 -9.64 1.06 -31.01
N ARG A 382 -10.81 0.45 -30.83
CA ARG A 382 -12.02 1.18 -30.42
C ARG A 382 -11.95 1.44 -28.92
N VAL A 383 -12.11 2.71 -28.51
CA VAL A 383 -12.11 3.10 -27.10
C VAL A 383 -13.52 3.07 -26.53
N ILE A 384 -13.71 2.34 -25.43
CA ILE A 384 -14.98 2.27 -24.69
C ILE A 384 -14.76 2.96 -23.35
N ARG A 385 -15.40 4.11 -23.14
CA ARG A 385 -15.35 4.83 -21.85
C ARG A 385 -16.44 4.34 -20.94
N VAL A 386 -16.09 3.99 -19.70
CA VAL A 386 -17.01 3.49 -18.68
C VAL A 386 -16.67 4.06 -17.32
N SER A 387 -17.66 4.11 -16.41
CA SER A 387 -17.39 4.41 -15.01
C SER A 387 -16.54 3.29 -14.38
N PRO A 388 -15.46 3.62 -13.66
CA PRO A 388 -14.66 2.62 -12.96
C PRO A 388 -15.42 1.91 -11.83
N GLN A 389 -16.36 2.60 -11.18
CA GLN A 389 -17.14 2.06 -10.05
C GLN A 389 -18.45 1.43 -10.48
N ALA A 390 -19.12 1.99 -11.49
CA ALA A 390 -20.44 1.54 -11.95
C ALA A 390 -20.43 1.31 -13.48
N PRO A 391 -19.70 0.29 -13.97
CA PRO A 391 -19.65 0.00 -15.40
C PRO A 391 -21.03 -0.37 -15.93
N GLU A 392 -21.45 0.29 -17.01
CA GLU A 392 -22.69 -0.05 -17.70
C GLU A 392 -22.49 -1.34 -18.51
N PRO A 393 -23.16 -2.47 -18.18
CA PRO A 393 -22.88 -3.78 -18.81
C PRO A 393 -23.03 -3.77 -20.34
N ARG A 394 -23.96 -2.95 -20.84
CA ARG A 394 -24.22 -2.81 -22.29
C ARG A 394 -23.02 -2.28 -23.06
N LEU A 395 -22.23 -1.39 -22.46
CA LEU A 395 -21.04 -0.82 -23.11
C LEU A 395 -19.91 -1.86 -23.22
N LEU A 396 -19.84 -2.82 -22.28
CA LEU A 396 -18.81 -3.86 -22.26
C LEU A 396 -19.15 -5.07 -23.14
N GLN A 397 -20.40 -5.21 -23.59
CA GLN A 397 -20.89 -6.38 -24.31
C GLN A 397 -20.13 -6.66 -25.62
N GLU A 398 -19.74 -5.61 -26.35
CA GLU A 398 -18.96 -5.73 -27.60
C GLU A 398 -17.55 -6.26 -27.32
N ALA A 399 -16.87 -5.71 -26.30
CA ALA A 399 -15.54 -6.15 -25.88
C ALA A 399 -15.57 -7.58 -25.33
N ALA A 400 -16.57 -7.93 -24.50
CA ALA A 400 -16.78 -9.29 -24.01
C ALA A 400 -17.00 -10.29 -25.16
N SER A 401 -17.75 -9.90 -26.18
CA SER A 401 -17.94 -10.71 -27.39
C SER A 401 -16.67 -10.81 -28.23
N CYS A 402 -15.84 -9.78 -28.23
CA CYS A 402 -14.53 -9.79 -28.89
C CYS A 402 -13.61 -10.84 -28.28
N LEU A 403 -13.51 -10.89 -26.95
CA LEU A 403 -12.73 -11.91 -26.23
C LEU A 403 -13.17 -13.34 -26.60
N ARG A 404 -14.49 -13.61 -26.61
CA ARG A 404 -15.03 -14.93 -27.01
C ARG A 404 -14.64 -15.34 -28.43
N ARG A 405 -14.52 -14.39 -29.36
CA ARG A 405 -14.13 -14.65 -30.75
C ARG A 405 -12.60 -14.70 -30.94
N GLY A 406 -11.82 -14.65 -29.86
CA GLY A 406 -10.36 -14.70 -29.89
C GLY A 406 -9.70 -13.36 -30.22
N GLY A 407 -10.41 -12.24 -30.08
CA GLY A 407 -9.86 -10.89 -30.19
C GLY A 407 -9.20 -10.40 -28.89
N LEU A 408 -8.54 -9.24 -28.97
CA LEU A 408 -7.74 -8.65 -27.91
C LEU A 408 -8.41 -7.40 -27.32
N VAL A 409 -8.52 -7.37 -25.99
CA VAL A 409 -9.13 -6.23 -25.28
C VAL A 409 -8.19 -5.77 -24.18
N ALA A 410 -7.78 -4.51 -24.20
CA ALA A 410 -7.13 -3.90 -23.05
C ALA A 410 -8.17 -3.38 -22.05
N PHE A 411 -7.99 -3.68 -20.76
CA PHE A 411 -8.94 -3.32 -19.71
C PHE A 411 -8.21 -2.92 -18.41
N PRO A 412 -8.82 -2.03 -17.60
CA PRO A 412 -8.23 -1.58 -16.34
C PRO A 412 -8.35 -2.66 -15.25
N THR A 413 -7.35 -2.70 -14.37
CA THR A 413 -7.43 -3.39 -13.06
C THR A 413 -7.05 -2.39 -11.96
N GLU A 414 -7.14 -2.77 -10.69
CA GLU A 414 -6.59 -1.97 -9.59
C GLU A 414 -5.07 -1.82 -9.70
N THR A 415 -4.39 -2.79 -10.31
CA THR A 415 -2.92 -2.80 -10.45
C THR A 415 -2.41 -1.99 -11.65
N VAL A 416 -2.55 -2.55 -12.85
CA VAL A 416 -2.13 -1.96 -14.13
C VAL A 416 -3.15 -2.39 -15.19
N TYR A 417 -3.19 -1.70 -16.33
CA TYR A 417 -4.02 -2.15 -17.46
C TYR A 417 -3.52 -3.50 -17.99
N GLY A 418 -4.44 -4.43 -18.23
CA GLY A 418 -4.17 -5.77 -18.76
C GLY A 418 -4.58 -5.90 -20.23
N LEU A 419 -3.82 -6.66 -21.03
CA LEU A 419 -4.17 -7.02 -22.41
C LEU A 419 -4.78 -8.42 -22.43
N GLY A 420 -6.10 -8.50 -22.45
CA GLY A 420 -6.86 -9.75 -22.35
C GLY A 420 -7.06 -10.50 -23.66
N ALA A 421 -6.97 -11.82 -23.58
CA ALA A 421 -7.45 -12.79 -24.54
C ALA A 421 -8.09 -13.99 -23.80
N ASP A 422 -8.93 -14.77 -24.48
CA ASP A 422 -9.48 -16.01 -23.92
C ASP A 422 -8.36 -17.02 -23.62
N ALA A 423 -8.18 -17.38 -22.34
CA ALA A 423 -7.14 -18.27 -21.87
C ALA A 423 -7.31 -19.73 -22.35
N ARG A 424 -8.47 -20.08 -22.91
CA ARG A 424 -8.75 -21.40 -23.48
C ARG A 424 -8.33 -21.50 -24.95
N GLN A 425 -8.03 -20.37 -25.61
CA GLN A 425 -7.73 -20.31 -27.04
C GLN A 425 -6.26 -19.98 -27.31
N GLY A 426 -5.47 -21.01 -27.65
CA GLY A 426 -4.03 -20.83 -27.93
C GLY A 426 -3.74 -19.76 -29.00
N ARG A 427 -4.56 -19.67 -30.06
CA ARG A 427 -4.44 -18.62 -31.10
C ARG A 427 -4.59 -17.20 -30.53
N ALA A 428 -5.58 -16.97 -29.66
CA ALA A 428 -5.82 -15.67 -29.06
C ALA A 428 -4.68 -15.28 -28.10
N VAL A 429 -4.17 -16.26 -27.34
CA VAL A 429 -3.02 -16.08 -26.46
C VAL A 429 -1.75 -15.75 -27.24
N ARG A 430 -1.47 -16.42 -28.37
CA ARG A 430 -0.34 -16.08 -29.26
C ARG A 430 -0.43 -14.65 -29.78
N ALA A 431 -1.63 -14.18 -30.12
CA ALA A 431 -1.84 -12.79 -30.54
C ALA A 431 -1.47 -11.77 -29.45
N VAL A 432 -1.63 -12.10 -28.15
CA VAL A 432 -1.13 -11.27 -27.04
C VAL A 432 0.40 -11.15 -27.07
N PHE A 433 1.10 -12.25 -27.31
CA PHE A 433 2.57 -12.25 -27.42
C PHE A 433 3.04 -11.42 -28.63
N GLU A 434 2.41 -11.61 -29.78
CA GLU A 434 2.69 -10.89 -31.02
C GLU A 434 2.46 -9.38 -30.87
N ALA A 435 1.28 -8.97 -30.36
CA ALA A 435 0.94 -7.57 -30.20
C ALA A 435 1.96 -6.84 -29.31
N LYS A 436 2.39 -7.49 -28.23
CA LYS A 436 3.36 -6.93 -27.26
C LYS A 436 4.82 -7.04 -27.70
N GLY A 437 5.14 -7.90 -28.67
CA GLY A 437 6.52 -8.33 -28.92
C GLY A 437 7.12 -9.03 -27.68
N ARG A 438 6.32 -9.83 -26.99
CA ARG A 438 6.70 -10.51 -25.74
C ARG A 438 7.37 -11.86 -26.08
N PRO A 439 8.51 -12.20 -25.43
CA PRO A 439 9.11 -13.53 -25.55
C PRO A 439 8.13 -14.67 -25.19
N PRO A 440 8.11 -15.77 -25.97
CA PRO A 440 7.14 -16.87 -25.80
C PRO A 440 7.41 -17.77 -24.58
N ASP A 441 8.51 -17.54 -23.85
CA ASP A 441 8.89 -18.24 -22.62
C ASP A 441 8.34 -17.57 -21.34
N ASN A 442 7.60 -16.46 -21.49
CA ASN A 442 7.17 -15.62 -20.38
C ASN A 442 5.67 -15.79 -20.10
N PRO A 443 5.28 -16.62 -19.10
CA PRO A 443 3.89 -17.05 -18.89
C PRO A 443 2.94 -15.87 -18.62
N LEU A 444 1.62 -16.12 -18.72
CA LEU A 444 0.56 -15.14 -18.51
C LEU A 444 -0.27 -15.45 -17.26
N ILE A 445 -0.87 -14.42 -16.66
CA ILE A 445 -1.79 -14.56 -15.53
C ILE A 445 -3.22 -14.66 -16.06
N VAL A 446 -3.95 -15.67 -15.61
CA VAL A 446 -5.36 -15.88 -15.93
C VAL A 446 -6.23 -15.15 -14.93
N HIS A 447 -7.15 -14.33 -15.42
CA HIS A 447 -8.09 -13.55 -14.64
C HIS A 447 -9.47 -14.21 -14.63
N VAL A 448 -10.10 -14.26 -13.45
CA VAL A 448 -11.44 -14.82 -13.22
C VAL A 448 -12.36 -13.79 -12.56
N SER A 449 -13.67 -13.96 -12.71
CA SER A 449 -14.67 -13.06 -12.09
C SER A 449 -15.26 -13.59 -10.78
N SER A 450 -14.96 -14.84 -10.43
CA SER A 450 -15.38 -15.47 -9.17
C SER A 450 -14.41 -16.56 -8.74
N PRO A 451 -14.26 -16.84 -7.42
CA PRO A 451 -13.38 -17.91 -6.94
C PRO A 451 -13.79 -19.31 -7.45
N ALA A 452 -15.08 -19.51 -7.75
CA ALA A 452 -15.62 -20.76 -8.28
C ALA A 452 -15.03 -21.12 -9.65
N GLU A 453 -14.66 -20.11 -10.45
CA GLU A 453 -14.07 -20.29 -11.78
C GLU A 453 -12.64 -20.84 -11.74
N VAL A 454 -11.95 -20.85 -10.59
CA VAL A 454 -10.57 -21.36 -10.49
C VAL A 454 -10.51 -22.89 -10.57
N ARG A 455 -11.46 -23.58 -9.94
CA ARG A 455 -11.49 -25.06 -9.86
C ARG A 455 -11.31 -25.75 -11.23
N PRO A 456 -12.01 -25.35 -12.31
CA PRO A 456 -11.79 -25.97 -13.62
C PRO A 456 -10.46 -25.62 -14.28
N LEU A 457 -9.71 -24.62 -13.80
CA LEU A 457 -8.43 -24.19 -14.41
C LEU A 457 -7.23 -24.94 -13.84
N VAL A 458 -7.35 -25.54 -12.67
CA VAL A 458 -6.25 -26.16 -11.92
C VAL A 458 -6.53 -27.63 -11.61
N ARG A 459 -5.48 -28.46 -11.47
CA ARG A 459 -5.63 -29.89 -11.12
C ARG A 459 -6.12 -30.09 -9.70
N ARG A 460 -5.60 -29.29 -8.78
CA ARG A 460 -5.93 -29.33 -7.35
C ARG A 460 -5.91 -27.91 -6.80
N LEU A 461 -6.93 -27.58 -6.00
CA LEU A 461 -7.00 -26.33 -5.26
C LEU A 461 -6.68 -26.62 -3.78
N PRO A 462 -5.49 -26.27 -3.27
CA PRO A 462 -5.11 -26.56 -1.90
C PRO A 462 -5.79 -25.58 -0.91
N GLU A 463 -5.98 -26.01 0.34
CA GLU A 463 -6.66 -25.20 1.39
C GLU A 463 -5.98 -23.85 1.62
N ARG A 464 -4.64 -23.82 1.54
CA ARG A 464 -3.85 -22.57 1.62
C ARG A 464 -4.22 -21.59 0.51
N ALA A 465 -4.52 -22.07 -0.71
CA ALA A 465 -4.97 -21.21 -1.80
C ALA A 465 -6.37 -20.67 -1.51
N GLU A 466 -7.30 -21.49 -1.01
CA GLU A 466 -8.63 -21.02 -0.63
C GLU A 466 -8.60 -19.99 0.51
N ALA A 467 -7.71 -20.17 1.50
CA ALA A 467 -7.51 -19.20 2.58
C ALA A 467 -7.03 -17.84 2.05
N LEU A 468 -6.07 -17.85 1.11
CA LEU A 468 -5.56 -16.65 0.47
C LEU A 468 -6.62 -15.98 -0.42
N MET A 469 -7.42 -16.75 -1.16
CA MET A 469 -8.53 -16.21 -1.94
C MET A 469 -9.56 -15.52 -1.04
N ARG A 470 -9.92 -16.11 0.12
CA ARG A 470 -10.83 -15.46 1.07
C ARG A 470 -10.26 -14.19 1.68
N ALA A 471 -8.94 -14.13 1.89
CA ALA A 471 -8.28 -13.00 2.52
C ALA A 471 -8.00 -11.85 1.56
N PHE A 472 -7.66 -12.15 0.31
CA PHE A 472 -7.08 -11.18 -0.63
C PHE A 472 -7.77 -11.10 -1.98
N TRP A 473 -8.83 -11.88 -2.25
CA TRP A 473 -9.62 -11.78 -3.49
C TRP A 473 -11.04 -11.25 -3.26
N PRO A 474 -11.53 -10.36 -4.15
CA PRO A 474 -10.82 -9.71 -5.26
C PRO A 474 -9.61 -8.90 -4.78
N GLY A 475 -8.52 -8.89 -5.55
CA GLY A 475 -7.34 -8.10 -5.17
C GLY A 475 -6.02 -8.43 -5.87
N PRO A 476 -4.94 -7.74 -5.47
CA PRO A 476 -3.65 -7.76 -6.17
C PRO A 476 -2.77 -8.96 -5.79
N LEU A 477 -3.38 -10.14 -5.60
CA LEU A 477 -2.68 -11.40 -5.36
C LEU A 477 -2.87 -12.38 -6.52
N SER A 478 -1.79 -12.93 -7.04
CA SER A 478 -1.78 -13.98 -8.05
C SER A 478 -1.20 -15.26 -7.46
N LEU A 479 -1.90 -16.38 -7.66
CA LEU A 479 -1.53 -17.68 -7.11
C LEU A 479 -1.06 -18.60 -8.23
N VAL A 480 0.16 -19.12 -8.13
CA VAL A 480 0.68 -20.14 -9.05
C VAL A 480 0.27 -21.51 -8.54
N LEU A 481 -0.44 -22.26 -9.38
CA LEU A 481 -1.05 -23.56 -9.08
C LEU A 481 -0.79 -24.55 -10.21
N GLU A 482 -0.97 -25.85 -9.95
CA GLU A 482 -0.87 -26.87 -11.00
C GLU A 482 -1.99 -26.72 -12.04
N ARG A 483 -1.63 -26.54 -13.30
CA ARG A 483 -2.54 -26.27 -14.42
C ARG A 483 -3.30 -27.53 -14.86
N SER A 484 -4.59 -27.36 -15.14
CA SER A 484 -5.42 -28.40 -15.77
C SER A 484 -5.36 -28.35 -17.31
N GLY A 485 -6.02 -29.30 -17.98
CA GLY A 485 -6.18 -29.25 -19.45
C GLY A 485 -7.09 -28.13 -19.98
N ALA A 486 -7.82 -27.40 -19.12
CA ALA A 486 -8.76 -26.36 -19.55
C ALA A 486 -8.09 -25.04 -19.99
N VAL A 487 -6.82 -24.85 -19.66
CA VAL A 487 -6.03 -23.66 -20.00
C VAL A 487 -5.09 -23.99 -21.14
N ALA A 488 -5.04 -23.16 -22.19
CA ALA A 488 -4.15 -23.39 -23.33
C ALA A 488 -2.67 -23.39 -22.90
N SER A 489 -1.85 -24.26 -23.52
CA SER A 489 -0.42 -24.41 -23.20
C SER A 489 0.39 -23.12 -23.38
N GLU A 490 -0.05 -22.24 -24.27
CA GLU A 490 0.56 -20.96 -24.57
C GLU A 490 0.43 -19.97 -23.41
N VAL A 491 -0.55 -20.16 -22.51
CA VAL A 491 -0.68 -19.34 -21.29
C VAL A 491 0.47 -19.63 -20.33
N SER A 492 0.84 -20.90 -20.19
CA SER A 492 1.90 -21.34 -19.28
C SER A 492 3.27 -21.47 -19.95
N CYS A 493 3.38 -21.18 -21.25
CA CYS A 493 4.61 -21.32 -22.02
C CYS A 493 5.22 -22.74 -21.91
N GLY A 494 4.35 -23.76 -21.87
CA GLY A 494 4.76 -25.17 -21.73
C GLY A 494 4.98 -25.64 -20.29
N LEU A 495 4.82 -24.77 -19.28
CA LEU A 495 4.87 -25.17 -17.87
C LEU A 495 3.61 -25.95 -17.44
N ASP A 496 3.80 -26.80 -16.41
CA ASP A 496 2.72 -27.53 -15.73
C ASP A 496 1.93 -26.65 -14.74
N THR A 497 2.29 -25.38 -14.60
CA THR A 497 1.69 -24.44 -13.65
C THR A 497 0.97 -23.29 -14.37
N VAL A 498 0.00 -22.69 -13.68
CA VAL A 498 -0.73 -21.51 -14.14
C VAL A 498 -0.88 -20.51 -13.00
N ALA A 499 -0.66 -19.24 -13.29
CA ALA A 499 -0.93 -18.15 -12.36
C ALA A 499 -2.39 -17.69 -12.54
N VAL A 500 -3.16 -17.64 -11.45
CA VAL A 500 -4.57 -17.20 -11.47
C VAL A 500 -4.77 -16.03 -10.52
N ARG A 501 -5.68 -15.11 -10.88
CA ARG A 501 -6.04 -13.92 -10.09
C ARG A 501 -7.51 -13.55 -10.28
N MET A 502 -8.14 -13.02 -9.24
CA MET A 502 -9.41 -12.30 -9.34
C MET A 502 -9.15 -10.81 -9.09
N PRO A 503 -9.19 -9.95 -10.12
CA PRO A 503 -8.84 -8.52 -9.98
C PRO A 503 -9.90 -7.76 -9.19
N ASP A 504 -9.49 -6.84 -8.31
CA ASP A 504 -10.40 -5.94 -7.59
C ASP A 504 -10.75 -4.70 -8.41
N HIS A 505 -11.41 -4.90 -9.55
CA HIS A 505 -11.86 -3.79 -10.38
C HIS A 505 -13.23 -4.10 -10.99
N PRO A 506 -14.28 -3.29 -10.72
CA PRO A 506 -15.64 -3.56 -11.19
C PRO A 506 -15.73 -3.77 -12.70
N VAL A 507 -15.05 -2.93 -13.49
CA VAL A 507 -14.97 -3.08 -14.95
C VAL A 507 -14.33 -4.40 -15.38
N ALA A 508 -13.24 -4.84 -14.75
CA ALA A 508 -12.57 -6.10 -15.08
C ALA A 508 -13.45 -7.30 -14.74
N LEU A 509 -14.03 -7.31 -13.54
CA LEU A 509 -14.93 -8.37 -13.09
C LEU A 509 -16.15 -8.49 -14.01
N GLU A 510 -16.79 -7.36 -14.34
CA GLU A 510 -17.96 -7.34 -15.22
C GLU A 510 -17.60 -7.76 -16.65
N LEU A 511 -16.45 -7.33 -17.20
CA LEU A 511 -15.98 -7.78 -18.50
C LEU A 511 -15.77 -9.30 -18.55
N ILE A 512 -15.08 -9.87 -17.56
CA ILE A 512 -14.80 -11.32 -17.48
C ILE A 512 -16.11 -12.09 -17.32
N ARG A 513 -17.00 -11.62 -16.45
CA ARG A 513 -18.33 -12.21 -16.23
C ARG A 513 -19.18 -12.22 -17.50
N LEU A 514 -19.24 -11.09 -18.22
CA LEU A 514 -19.96 -10.97 -19.49
C LEU A 514 -19.32 -11.79 -20.61
N ALA A 515 -17.99 -11.92 -20.61
CA ALA A 515 -17.26 -12.73 -21.57
C ALA A 515 -17.56 -14.22 -21.38
N GLY A 516 -17.71 -14.67 -20.14
CA GLY A 516 -17.99 -16.07 -19.79
C GLY A 516 -16.80 -17.00 -20.00
N VAL A 517 -15.58 -16.43 -20.08
CA VAL A 517 -14.32 -17.14 -20.31
C VAL A 517 -13.23 -16.59 -19.38
N PRO A 518 -12.30 -17.42 -18.90
CA PRO A 518 -11.13 -16.95 -18.17
C PRO A 518 -10.23 -16.14 -19.11
N VAL A 519 -9.73 -15.00 -18.63
CA VAL A 519 -9.01 -14.04 -19.48
C VAL A 519 -7.51 -14.05 -19.15
N ALA A 520 -6.67 -14.54 -20.04
CA ALA A 520 -5.22 -14.43 -19.90
C ALA A 520 -4.82 -12.99 -20.24
N ALA A 521 -4.19 -12.29 -19.28
CA ALA A 521 -3.83 -10.89 -19.45
C ALA A 521 -2.49 -10.55 -18.77
N PRO A 522 -1.41 -10.29 -19.53
CA PRO A 522 -0.26 -9.53 -19.03
C PRO A 522 -0.58 -8.03 -19.03
N SER A 523 0.33 -7.20 -18.53
CA SER A 523 0.25 -5.74 -18.65
C SER A 523 0.07 -5.28 -20.10
N ALA A 524 -0.65 -4.20 -20.37
CA ALA A 524 -1.04 -3.75 -21.73
C ALA A 524 -0.02 -2.80 -22.40
N ASN A 525 1.27 -3.06 -22.24
CA ASN A 525 2.39 -2.29 -22.82
C ASN A 525 3.16 -3.10 -23.87
N ARG A 526 4.01 -2.44 -24.67
CA ARG A 526 5.06 -3.15 -25.42
C ARG A 526 6.07 -3.77 -24.45
N SER A 527 6.59 -4.96 -24.77
CA SER A 527 7.56 -5.64 -23.92
C SER A 527 8.79 -4.74 -23.67
N GLY A 528 9.27 -4.69 -22.43
CA GLY A 528 10.38 -3.82 -22.01
C GLY A 528 9.95 -2.49 -21.37
N TYR A 529 8.88 -1.86 -21.86
CA TYR A 529 8.43 -0.54 -21.41
C TYR A 529 7.78 -0.57 -20.00
N PRO A 530 7.64 0.58 -19.31
CA PRO A 530 6.88 0.68 -18.06
C PRO A 530 5.45 0.16 -18.22
N SER A 531 4.87 -0.46 -17.20
CA SER A 531 3.48 -0.94 -17.30
C SER A 531 2.50 0.23 -17.41
N PRO A 532 1.37 0.10 -18.14
CA PRO A 532 0.43 1.19 -18.31
C PRO A 532 -0.54 1.26 -17.12
N THR A 533 -0.65 2.44 -16.52
CA THR A 533 -1.62 2.71 -15.45
C THR A 533 -2.76 3.61 -15.92
N ARG A 534 -2.72 4.08 -17.17
CA ARG A 534 -3.78 4.86 -17.83
C ARG A 534 -4.07 4.32 -19.22
N ALA A 535 -5.30 4.54 -19.71
CA ALA A 535 -5.70 4.14 -21.06
C ALA A 535 -4.86 4.83 -22.16
N GLU A 536 -4.41 6.07 -21.91
CA GLU A 536 -3.50 6.80 -22.81
C GLU A 536 -2.18 6.07 -23.05
N ASP A 537 -1.63 5.43 -22.02
CA ASP A 537 -0.39 4.66 -22.12
C ASP A 537 -0.60 3.39 -22.98
N VAL A 538 -1.76 2.74 -22.83
CA VAL A 538 -2.14 1.59 -23.66
C VAL A 538 -2.28 1.98 -25.13
N LEU A 539 -2.95 3.11 -25.39
CA LEU A 539 -3.15 3.61 -26.75
C LEU A 539 -1.82 3.97 -27.42
N ALA A 540 -0.90 4.58 -26.68
CA ALA A 540 0.44 4.91 -27.17
C ALA A 540 1.26 3.67 -27.55
N ASP A 541 1.13 2.58 -26.78
CA ASP A 541 1.92 1.36 -26.97
C ASP A 541 1.31 0.40 -28.00
N LEU A 542 0.00 0.18 -27.94
CA LEU A 542 -0.70 -0.94 -28.57
C LEU A 542 -1.95 -0.54 -29.39
N GLY A 543 -2.28 0.75 -29.47
CA GLY A 543 -3.54 1.21 -30.08
C GLY A 543 -3.75 0.83 -31.55
N ASP A 544 -2.71 0.43 -32.27
CA ASP A 544 -2.73 -0.04 -33.66
C ASP A 544 -2.72 -1.58 -33.79
N ARG A 545 -2.68 -2.31 -32.67
CA ARG A 545 -2.44 -3.77 -32.62
C ARG A 545 -3.53 -4.58 -31.93
N ILE A 546 -4.53 -3.91 -31.35
CA ILE A 546 -5.56 -4.54 -30.51
C ILE A 546 -6.95 -4.03 -30.90
N ASP A 547 -8.00 -4.79 -30.56
CA ASP A 547 -9.35 -4.49 -31.02
C ASP A 547 -10.03 -3.39 -30.17
N TYR A 548 -9.88 -3.45 -28.85
CA TYR A 548 -10.52 -2.52 -27.91
C TYR A 548 -9.61 -2.06 -26.78
N VAL A 549 -9.82 -0.82 -26.34
CA VAL A 549 -9.32 -0.28 -25.06
C VAL A 549 -10.51 0.18 -24.24
N ILE A 550 -10.70 -0.39 -23.05
CA ILE A 550 -11.70 0.08 -22.10
C ILE A 550 -11.04 1.13 -21.21
N ASP A 551 -11.52 2.36 -21.27
CA ASP A 551 -11.02 3.49 -20.49
C ASP A 551 -11.94 3.73 -19.29
N ALA A 552 -11.41 3.45 -18.10
CA ALA A 552 -12.07 3.73 -16.83
C ALA A 552 -11.17 4.56 -15.90
N GLY A 553 -10.28 5.38 -16.46
CA GLY A 553 -9.36 6.20 -15.68
C GLY A 553 -8.12 5.46 -15.15
N PRO A 554 -7.35 6.09 -14.22
CA PRO A 554 -6.09 5.56 -13.73
C PRO A 554 -6.27 4.38 -12.75
N CYS A 555 -5.29 3.47 -12.71
CA CYS A 555 -5.20 2.39 -11.73
C CYS A 555 -4.90 2.91 -10.32
N SER A 556 -5.46 2.30 -9.27
CA SER A 556 -5.35 2.75 -7.88
C SER A 556 -4.09 2.26 -7.14
N VAL A 557 -3.56 1.08 -7.48
CA VAL A 557 -2.35 0.48 -6.87
C VAL A 557 -1.09 0.83 -7.66
N GLY A 558 -1.17 0.84 -8.99
CA GLY A 558 -0.10 1.29 -9.90
C GLY A 558 1.15 0.40 -10.03
N VAL A 559 1.28 -0.65 -9.21
CA VAL A 559 2.25 -1.75 -9.40
C VAL A 559 1.52 -3.07 -9.62
N GLU A 560 2.16 -4.04 -10.26
CA GLU A 560 1.53 -5.34 -10.54
C GLU A 560 1.23 -6.15 -9.28
N SER A 561 0.39 -7.17 -9.45
CA SER A 561 0.06 -8.13 -8.39
C SER A 561 1.28 -8.86 -7.84
N THR A 562 1.20 -9.16 -6.54
CA THR A 562 2.13 -10.10 -5.88
C THR A 562 1.89 -11.48 -6.45
N VAL A 563 2.97 -12.18 -6.84
CA VAL A 563 2.88 -13.54 -7.39
C VAL A 563 3.45 -14.52 -6.38
N LEU A 564 2.59 -15.42 -5.88
CA LEU A 564 2.94 -16.40 -4.87
C LEU A 564 2.88 -17.82 -5.46
N ASP A 565 4.01 -18.53 -5.36
CA ASP A 565 4.10 -19.94 -5.69
C ASP A 565 3.55 -20.81 -4.56
N LEU A 566 2.53 -21.61 -4.90
CA LEU A 566 1.90 -22.60 -4.01
C LEU A 566 2.08 -24.03 -4.53
N THR A 567 3.06 -24.30 -5.41
CA THR A 567 3.40 -25.68 -5.79
C THR A 567 4.42 -26.31 -4.85
N GLU A 568 5.24 -25.50 -4.19
CA GLU A 568 6.27 -25.96 -3.25
C GLU A 568 5.74 -26.12 -1.82
N PRO A 569 6.41 -26.90 -0.94
CA PRO A 569 6.03 -27.04 0.47
C PRO A 569 5.96 -25.69 1.19
N VAL A 570 6.95 -24.82 0.97
CA VAL A 570 6.98 -23.46 1.53
C VAL A 570 6.53 -22.45 0.46
N PRO A 571 5.42 -21.72 0.67
CA PRO A 571 4.97 -20.69 -0.23
C PRO A 571 6.08 -19.67 -0.51
N THR A 572 6.31 -19.36 -1.79
CA THR A 572 7.43 -18.49 -2.20
C THR A 572 6.92 -17.34 -3.05
N VAL A 573 7.16 -16.10 -2.62
CA VAL A 573 6.87 -14.89 -3.38
C VAL A 573 7.87 -14.82 -4.54
N LEU A 574 7.38 -15.05 -5.75
CA LEU A 574 8.17 -14.96 -6.99
C LEU A 574 8.27 -13.52 -7.48
N ARG A 575 7.26 -12.69 -7.17
CA ARG A 575 7.26 -11.27 -7.52
C ARG A 575 6.59 -10.46 -6.41
N PRO A 576 7.28 -9.49 -5.79
CA PRO A 576 6.65 -8.56 -4.87
C PRO A 576 5.71 -7.61 -5.64
N GLY A 577 4.59 -7.25 -5.02
CA GLY A 577 3.53 -6.45 -5.62
C GLY A 577 2.60 -5.85 -4.56
N GLY A 578 1.34 -5.62 -4.93
CA GLY A 578 0.36 -4.94 -4.07
C GLY A 578 0.04 -5.60 -2.72
N ILE A 579 0.28 -6.91 -2.54
CA ILE A 579 0.22 -7.59 -1.25
C ILE A 579 1.63 -7.82 -0.69
N THR A 580 1.87 -7.36 0.53
CA THR A 580 3.19 -7.40 1.17
C THR A 580 3.55 -8.79 1.70
N LEU A 581 4.85 -9.03 1.90
CA LEU A 581 5.34 -10.29 2.48
C LEU A 581 4.80 -10.50 3.91
N GLU A 582 4.70 -9.42 4.67
CA GLU A 582 4.17 -9.39 6.02
C GLU A 582 2.69 -9.79 6.05
N GLU A 583 1.89 -9.32 5.11
CA GLU A 583 0.48 -9.71 4.98
C GLU A 583 0.32 -11.19 4.63
N LEU A 584 1.14 -11.72 3.72
CA LEU A 584 1.12 -13.14 3.37
C LEU A 584 1.49 -14.03 4.56
N ARG A 585 2.51 -13.63 5.34
CA ARG A 585 2.94 -14.34 6.55
C ARG A 585 1.87 -14.36 7.65
N ARG A 586 1.01 -13.34 7.74
CA ARG A 586 -0.12 -13.35 8.68
C ARG A 586 -1.16 -14.44 8.37
N VAL A 587 -1.31 -14.82 7.10
CA VAL A 587 -2.27 -15.85 6.67
C VAL A 587 -1.64 -17.25 6.67
N LEU A 588 -0.41 -17.38 6.18
CA LEU A 588 0.23 -18.68 5.94
C LEU A 588 1.28 -19.08 6.99
N GLY A 589 1.72 -18.15 7.84
CA GLY A 589 2.89 -18.34 8.70
C GLY A 589 4.18 -18.16 7.91
N ASP A 590 4.82 -19.27 7.50
CA ASP A 590 6.09 -19.23 6.79
C ASP A 590 5.89 -18.94 5.28
N VAL A 591 6.51 -17.87 4.81
CA VAL A 591 6.52 -17.45 3.41
C VAL A 591 7.92 -16.91 3.10
N ARG A 592 8.50 -17.42 2.02
CA ARG A 592 9.82 -17.01 1.53
C ARG A 592 9.67 -15.97 0.44
N LEU A 593 10.65 -15.09 0.35
CA LEU A 593 10.86 -14.26 -0.84
C LEU A 593 11.87 -15.01 -1.71
N ALA A 594 11.58 -15.18 -3.01
CA ALA A 594 12.58 -15.69 -3.93
C ALA A 594 13.78 -14.74 -3.92
N ALA A 595 15.00 -15.29 -3.81
CA ALA A 595 16.19 -14.48 -4.03
C ALA A 595 16.09 -13.85 -5.43
N GLY A 596 16.28 -12.53 -5.52
CA GLY A 596 16.14 -11.80 -6.76
C GLY A 596 17.04 -12.35 -7.87
N ALA A 597 16.91 -11.80 -9.08
CA ALA A 597 17.71 -12.16 -10.25
C ALA A 597 19.24 -11.99 -10.07
N ASP A 598 19.71 -11.55 -8.91
CA ASP A 598 21.13 -11.43 -8.53
C ASP A 598 21.69 -12.66 -7.78
N ALA A 599 20.88 -13.68 -7.50
CA ALA A 599 21.35 -14.95 -6.95
C ALA A 599 21.44 -16.01 -8.04
N GLY A 600 22.54 -16.00 -8.81
CA GLY A 600 23.05 -17.13 -9.61
C GLY A 600 22.00 -18.13 -10.10
N ALA A 601 21.00 -17.67 -10.84
CA ALA A 601 19.98 -18.55 -11.38
C ALA A 601 20.60 -19.36 -12.51
N ASP A 602 20.65 -20.67 -12.31
CA ASP A 602 20.87 -21.69 -13.33
C ASP A 602 20.13 -21.30 -14.64
N LEU A 603 20.88 -20.85 -15.65
CA LEU A 603 20.36 -20.22 -16.86
C LEU A 603 19.45 -21.17 -17.67
N ASP A 604 19.49 -22.47 -17.36
CA ASP A 604 18.77 -23.54 -18.05
C ASP A 604 17.31 -23.81 -17.59
N ARG A 605 16.78 -23.16 -16.53
CA ARG A 605 15.40 -23.40 -16.05
C ARG A 605 14.36 -22.32 -16.42
N PRO A 606 13.30 -22.61 -17.21
CA PRO A 606 12.30 -21.60 -17.62
C PRO A 606 11.60 -20.93 -16.42
N PRO A 607 11.30 -19.61 -16.51
CA PRO A 607 10.82 -18.84 -15.37
C PRO A 607 9.37 -19.23 -15.02
N LYS A 608 9.13 -19.60 -13.75
CA LYS A 608 7.79 -19.98 -13.25
C LYS A 608 6.77 -18.83 -13.25
N SER A 609 7.20 -17.57 -13.42
CA SER A 609 6.32 -16.40 -13.38
C SER A 609 6.80 -15.24 -14.26
N PRO A 610 5.89 -14.32 -14.62
CA PRO A 610 6.25 -13.13 -15.36
C PRO A 610 7.28 -12.25 -14.65
N GLY A 611 8.25 -11.72 -15.41
CA GLY A 611 9.11 -10.63 -14.96
C GLY A 611 10.54 -11.01 -14.55
N LEU A 612 10.92 -12.29 -14.56
CA LEU A 612 12.15 -12.77 -13.91
C LEU A 612 13.43 -12.77 -14.78
N ARG A 613 13.35 -12.78 -16.12
CA ARG A 613 14.52 -13.00 -17.01
C ARG A 613 14.84 -11.88 -18.01
N HIS A 614 13.90 -10.98 -18.33
CA HIS A 614 14.02 -10.05 -19.46
C HIS A 614 14.01 -8.58 -19.01
N ARG A 615 14.45 -7.66 -19.88
CA ARG A 615 14.36 -6.20 -19.66
C ARG A 615 12.91 -5.84 -19.32
N HIS A 616 12.66 -5.29 -18.12
CA HIS A 616 11.31 -5.02 -17.63
C HIS A 616 11.23 -3.65 -16.98
N TYR A 617 10.17 -2.90 -17.29
CA TYR A 617 9.83 -1.61 -16.70
C TYR A 617 10.75 -0.44 -17.07
N ALA A 618 11.54 -0.60 -18.12
CA ALA A 618 12.56 0.36 -18.51
C ALA A 618 11.96 1.47 -19.37
N PRO A 619 11.98 2.74 -18.91
CA PRO A 619 11.75 3.87 -19.79
C PRO A 619 12.84 3.95 -20.88
N ARG A 620 12.64 4.79 -21.89
CA ARG A 620 13.66 5.08 -22.91
C ARG A 620 14.85 5.80 -22.28
N ALA A 621 14.58 6.70 -21.35
CA ALA A 621 15.60 7.38 -20.57
C ALA A 621 16.40 6.40 -19.69
N ARG A 622 17.69 6.65 -19.49
CA ARG A 622 18.52 5.88 -18.57
C ARG A 622 18.10 6.17 -17.12
N VAL A 623 17.77 5.16 -16.33
CA VAL A 623 17.37 5.35 -14.93
C VAL A 623 18.56 5.20 -13.99
N ILE A 624 18.76 6.18 -13.10
CA ILE A 624 19.70 6.13 -11.98
C ILE A 624 18.88 6.03 -10.70
N LEU A 625 19.02 4.92 -9.96
CA LEU A 625 18.30 4.70 -8.71
C LEU A 625 19.15 5.14 -7.51
N VAL A 626 18.61 6.01 -6.67
CA VAL A 626 19.22 6.47 -5.42
C VAL A 626 18.47 5.84 -4.24
N LEU A 627 19.00 4.76 -3.67
CA LEU A 627 18.39 4.08 -2.52
C LEU A 627 18.67 4.84 -1.20
N PRO A 628 17.73 4.85 -0.24
CA PRO A 628 17.97 5.43 1.08
C PRO A 628 18.97 4.59 1.88
N GLU A 629 19.87 5.25 2.62
CA GLU A 629 20.74 4.58 3.61
C GLU A 629 19.86 3.94 4.71
N THR A 630 20.11 2.66 5.02
CA THR A 630 19.26 1.82 5.89
C THR A 630 19.21 2.28 7.35
N ASP A 631 20.20 3.04 7.82
CA ASP A 631 20.39 3.26 9.25
C ASP A 631 19.74 4.52 9.81
N ARG A 632 19.53 5.60 9.02
CA ARG A 632 18.78 6.81 9.41
C ARG A 632 18.34 7.63 8.17
N PRO A 633 17.14 7.43 7.61
CA PRO A 633 16.66 8.26 6.51
C PRO A 633 16.21 9.62 7.03
N GLY A 634 17.13 10.57 7.13
CA GLY A 634 16.77 11.98 7.24
C GLY A 634 16.38 12.51 5.86
N GLU A 635 15.22 13.16 5.73
CA GLU A 635 14.75 13.77 4.47
C GLU A 635 15.81 14.62 3.76
N VAL A 636 16.66 15.29 4.55
CA VAL A 636 17.76 16.14 4.06
C VAL A 636 18.79 15.32 3.28
N ARG A 637 19.22 14.16 3.81
CA ARG A 637 20.28 13.34 3.19
C ARG A 637 19.83 12.68 1.90
N ALA A 638 18.59 12.20 1.85
CA ALA A 638 18.01 11.63 0.63
C ALA A 638 17.94 12.69 -0.48
N ALA A 639 17.46 13.90 -0.15
CA ALA A 639 17.41 14.99 -1.11
C ALA A 639 18.80 15.43 -1.59
N GLU A 640 19.81 15.44 -0.71
CA GLU A 640 21.19 15.74 -1.09
C GLU A 640 21.80 14.66 -1.99
N ALA A 641 21.53 13.38 -1.74
CA ALA A 641 22.01 12.29 -2.59
C ALA A 641 21.39 12.38 -4.00
N VAL A 642 20.08 12.64 -4.09
CA VAL A 642 19.41 12.88 -5.37
C VAL A 642 19.97 14.13 -6.05
N ALA A 643 20.19 15.23 -5.32
CA ALA A 643 20.78 16.44 -5.88
C ALA A 643 22.17 16.18 -6.50
N ARG A 644 23.05 15.46 -5.79
CA ARG A 644 24.39 15.11 -6.30
C ARG A 644 24.33 14.28 -7.59
N ALA A 645 23.42 13.29 -7.64
CA ALA A 645 23.24 12.48 -8.85
C ALA A 645 22.74 13.32 -10.04
N VAL A 646 21.84 14.29 -9.79
CA VAL A 646 21.35 15.21 -10.82
C VAL A 646 22.45 16.18 -11.29
N GLU A 647 23.21 16.76 -10.36
CA GLU A 647 24.31 17.69 -10.65
C GLU A 647 25.39 17.02 -11.51
N ALA A 648 25.72 15.74 -11.25
CA ALA A 648 26.68 14.98 -12.06
C ALA A 648 26.23 14.81 -13.53
N GLU A 649 24.94 14.54 -13.75
CA GLU A 649 24.39 14.31 -15.09
C GLU A 649 24.13 15.62 -15.86
N THR A 650 23.67 16.65 -15.17
CA THR A 650 23.50 17.99 -15.75
C THR A 650 24.85 18.63 -16.11
N GLY A 651 25.90 18.40 -15.32
CA GLY A 651 27.27 18.82 -15.64
C GLY A 651 27.81 18.18 -16.94
N SER A 652 27.22 17.06 -17.37
CA SER A 652 27.52 16.38 -18.64
C SER A 652 26.65 16.85 -19.82
N GLY A 653 25.82 17.89 -19.62
CA GLY A 653 25.00 18.50 -20.67
C GLY A 653 23.71 17.73 -21.04
N ARG A 654 23.34 16.70 -20.28
CA ARG A 654 22.16 15.85 -20.56
C ARG A 654 20.86 16.48 -20.06
N ARG A 655 19.74 16.18 -20.73
CA ARG A 655 18.39 16.49 -20.21
C ARG A 655 18.03 15.53 -19.07
N VAL A 656 17.86 16.05 -17.86
CA VAL A 656 17.63 15.23 -16.65
C VAL A 656 16.20 15.41 -16.14
N GLY A 657 15.52 14.28 -15.93
CA GLY A 657 14.28 14.16 -15.16
C GLY A 657 14.57 13.62 -13.77
N VAL A 658 13.74 14.01 -12.79
CA VAL A 658 13.84 13.52 -11.41
C VAL A 658 12.49 12.98 -10.98
N ALA A 659 12.45 11.71 -10.59
CA ALA A 659 11.29 11.07 -10.00
C ALA A 659 11.56 10.83 -8.51
N CYS A 660 10.87 11.56 -7.64
CA CYS A 660 11.21 11.56 -6.21
C CYS A 660 10.00 11.79 -5.30
N THR A 661 10.22 11.67 -4.00
CA THR A 661 9.21 11.99 -3.00
C THR A 661 8.90 13.50 -2.98
N ALA A 662 7.68 13.87 -2.57
CA ALA A 662 7.24 15.27 -2.53
C ALA A 662 8.16 16.15 -1.65
N GLU A 663 8.64 15.59 -0.55
CA GLU A 663 9.58 16.21 0.38
C GLU A 663 10.92 16.51 -0.30
N THR A 664 11.45 15.55 -1.06
CA THR A 664 12.67 15.72 -1.87
C THR A 664 12.44 16.76 -2.97
N ALA A 665 11.33 16.67 -3.70
CA ALA A 665 11.01 17.58 -4.80
C ALA A 665 10.95 19.06 -4.35
N ALA A 666 10.35 19.32 -3.18
CA ALA A 666 10.27 20.68 -2.62
C ALA A 666 11.67 21.27 -2.36
N ARG A 667 12.60 20.46 -1.84
CA ARG A 667 13.98 20.88 -1.57
C ARG A 667 14.79 21.08 -2.86
N LEU A 668 14.60 20.20 -3.84
CA LEU A 668 15.34 20.25 -5.11
C LEU A 668 14.93 21.44 -5.98
N ARG A 669 13.65 21.80 -6.02
CA ARG A 669 13.16 22.94 -6.84
C ARG A 669 13.76 24.29 -6.44
N ALA A 670 14.21 24.43 -5.20
CA ALA A 670 14.89 25.63 -4.73
C ALA A 670 16.38 25.68 -5.13
N ARG A 671 16.98 24.55 -5.54
CA ARG A 671 18.42 24.38 -5.73
C ARG A 671 18.81 24.09 -7.18
N LEU A 672 18.00 23.34 -7.91
CA LEU A 672 18.30 22.87 -9.26
C LEU A 672 17.84 23.88 -10.33
N PRO A 673 18.52 23.93 -11.49
CA PRO A 673 18.12 24.80 -12.59
C PRO A 673 16.76 24.40 -13.17
N ALA A 674 16.04 25.37 -13.74
CA ALA A 674 14.71 25.17 -14.33
C ALA A 674 14.68 24.16 -15.50
N SER A 675 15.84 23.83 -16.07
CA SER A 675 16.00 22.81 -17.12
C SER A 675 15.84 21.37 -16.61
N VAL A 676 15.88 21.13 -15.29
CA VAL A 676 15.66 19.82 -14.70
C VAL A 676 14.17 19.59 -14.41
N LEU A 677 13.62 18.51 -14.95
CA LEU A 677 12.20 18.18 -14.77
C LEU A 677 11.97 17.37 -13.50
N VAL A 678 11.58 18.04 -12.42
CA VAL A 678 11.27 17.38 -11.13
C VAL A 678 9.78 17.00 -11.04
N ARG A 679 9.50 15.69 -11.03
CA ARG A 679 8.17 15.09 -10.94
C ARG A 679 8.03 14.30 -9.63
N PRO A 680 7.27 14.82 -8.63
CA PRO A 680 6.97 14.06 -7.44
C PRO A 680 5.97 12.95 -7.74
N TRP A 681 6.17 11.75 -7.19
CA TRP A 681 5.24 10.61 -7.31
C TRP A 681 4.45 10.32 -6.02
N GLY A 682 4.64 11.11 -4.96
CA GLY A 682 3.95 10.92 -3.69
C GLY A 682 4.84 11.24 -2.49
N ARG A 683 4.31 11.07 -1.28
CA ARG A 683 5.04 11.31 -0.03
C ARG A 683 5.88 10.11 0.39
N ARG A 684 7.02 10.36 1.06
CA ARG A 684 7.87 9.28 1.59
C ARG A 684 7.11 8.39 2.60
N THR A 685 6.23 9.00 3.39
CA THR A 685 5.40 8.31 4.39
C THR A 685 4.22 7.56 3.77
N SER A 686 3.99 7.69 2.46
CA SER A 686 2.91 7.03 1.73
C SER A 686 3.44 6.19 0.56
N PRO A 687 4.04 5.00 0.82
CA PRO A 687 4.39 4.06 -0.23
C PRO A 687 3.25 3.72 -1.23
N PRO A 688 1.97 3.59 -0.81
CA PRO A 688 0.87 3.38 -1.76
C PRO A 688 0.72 4.49 -2.80
N GLU A 689 0.88 5.76 -2.40
CA GLU A 689 0.83 6.89 -3.32
C GLU A 689 1.97 6.81 -4.35
N VAL A 690 3.20 6.53 -3.87
CA VAL A 690 4.38 6.34 -4.72
C VAL A 690 4.16 5.19 -5.72
N ALA A 691 3.64 4.05 -5.27
CA ALA A 691 3.33 2.92 -6.15
C ALA A 691 2.28 3.27 -7.22
N SER A 692 1.21 3.99 -6.83
CA SER A 692 0.12 4.37 -7.75
C SER A 692 0.60 5.26 -8.91
N ASN A 693 1.59 6.11 -8.64
CA ASN A 693 2.13 7.08 -9.60
C ASN A 693 3.41 6.61 -10.30
N LEU A 694 4.05 5.54 -9.83
CA LEU A 694 5.39 5.10 -10.25
C LEU A 694 5.54 5.06 -11.78
N PHE A 695 4.73 4.25 -12.46
CA PHE A 695 4.84 4.10 -13.91
C PHE A 695 4.32 5.33 -14.68
N ALA A 696 3.30 6.01 -14.16
CA ALA A 696 2.78 7.23 -14.79
C ALA A 696 3.87 8.32 -14.84
N VAL A 697 4.60 8.52 -13.75
CA VAL A 697 5.70 9.50 -13.68
C VAL A 697 6.87 9.11 -14.57
N LEU A 698 7.26 7.82 -14.60
CA LEU A 698 8.31 7.36 -15.52
C LEU A 698 7.92 7.61 -16.98
N ARG A 699 6.66 7.34 -17.36
CA ARG A 699 6.14 7.60 -18.71
C ARG A 699 5.99 9.09 -19.02
N ASP A 700 5.57 9.89 -18.05
CA ASP A 700 5.50 11.35 -18.19
C ASP A 700 6.89 11.94 -18.48
N LEU A 701 7.92 11.50 -17.75
CA LEU A 701 9.31 11.93 -17.99
C LEU A 701 9.84 11.49 -19.36
N ASP A 702 9.53 10.27 -19.78
CA ASP A 702 9.87 9.76 -21.12
C ASP A 702 9.21 10.58 -22.24
N ARG A 703 7.95 11.03 -22.04
CA ARG A 703 7.24 11.89 -23.00
C ARG A 703 7.86 13.29 -23.11
N GLU A 704 8.52 13.75 -22.06
CA GLU A 704 9.30 14.99 -22.05
C GLU A 704 10.71 14.79 -22.64
N GLU A 705 11.01 13.58 -23.13
CA GLU A 705 12.24 13.20 -23.81
C GLU A 705 13.53 13.45 -23.00
N VAL A 706 13.46 13.29 -21.67
CA VAL A 706 14.67 13.32 -20.85
C VAL A 706 15.61 12.17 -21.22
N GLU A 707 16.92 12.39 -21.14
CA GLU A 707 17.93 11.37 -21.43
C GLU A 707 18.23 10.51 -20.20
N VAL A 708 18.11 11.09 -19.01
CA VAL A 708 18.37 10.44 -17.73
C VAL A 708 17.25 10.74 -16.74
N ILE A 709 16.76 9.71 -16.05
CA ILE A 709 15.83 9.83 -14.93
C ILE A 709 16.59 9.47 -13.65
N VAL A 710 16.74 10.42 -12.73
CA VAL A 710 17.19 10.13 -11.36
C VAL A 710 15.97 9.79 -10.50
N ALA A 711 15.87 8.54 -10.08
CA ALA A 711 14.76 7.99 -9.32
C ALA A 711 15.15 7.79 -7.84
N GLU A 712 14.35 8.32 -6.92
CA GLU A 712 14.52 8.08 -5.49
C GLU A 712 14.00 6.69 -5.09
N GLY A 713 14.69 5.97 -4.21
CA GLY A 713 14.21 4.71 -3.66
C GLY A 713 13.31 4.88 -2.43
N MET A 714 12.55 3.84 -2.10
CA MET A 714 11.79 3.74 -0.85
C MET A 714 12.51 2.86 0.18
N PRO A 715 12.14 2.90 1.47
CA PRO A 715 12.62 1.90 2.44
C PRO A 715 12.26 0.47 2.02
N GLU A 716 13.13 -0.51 2.30
CA GLU A 716 12.95 -1.92 1.90
C GLU A 716 11.97 -2.70 2.79
N SER A 717 10.79 -2.14 3.06
CA SER A 717 9.75 -2.77 3.86
C SER A 717 8.37 -2.55 3.25
N GLY A 718 7.45 -3.50 3.49
CA GLY A 718 6.10 -3.45 2.93
C GLY A 718 6.08 -3.25 1.42
N LEU A 719 5.32 -2.26 0.94
CA LEU A 719 5.21 -1.94 -0.49
C LEU A 719 6.49 -1.32 -1.08
N GLY A 720 7.38 -0.78 -0.24
CA GLY A 720 8.67 -0.23 -0.67
C GLY A 720 9.56 -1.29 -1.35
N LEU A 721 9.45 -2.55 -0.92
CA LEU A 721 10.11 -3.69 -1.59
C LEU A 721 9.64 -3.84 -3.05
N ALA A 722 8.34 -3.73 -3.31
CA ALA A 722 7.78 -3.84 -4.65
C ALA A 722 8.21 -2.64 -5.52
N ILE A 723 8.15 -1.42 -4.99
CA ILE A 723 8.57 -0.20 -5.68
C ILE A 723 10.06 -0.30 -6.08
N ASN A 724 10.92 -0.66 -5.14
CA ASN A 724 12.35 -0.78 -5.39
C ASN A 724 12.68 -1.91 -6.35
N ASP A 725 11.97 -3.04 -6.32
CA ASP A 725 12.14 -4.11 -7.34
C ASP A 725 11.87 -3.57 -8.75
N ARG A 726 10.81 -2.77 -8.94
CA ARG A 726 10.51 -2.16 -10.26
C ARG A 726 11.56 -1.15 -10.67
N LEU A 727 12.00 -0.29 -9.74
CA LEU A 727 13.04 0.71 -10.01
C LEU A 727 14.40 0.08 -10.32
N ARG A 728 14.80 -0.99 -9.61
CA ARG A 728 16.04 -1.73 -9.90
C ARG A 728 16.02 -2.33 -11.31
N ARG A 729 14.90 -2.96 -11.69
CA ARG A 729 14.73 -3.51 -13.05
C ARG A 729 14.75 -2.42 -14.12
N ALA A 730 14.16 -1.26 -13.84
CA ALA A 730 14.21 -0.10 -14.74
C ALA A 730 15.63 0.48 -14.87
N ALA A 731 16.42 0.49 -13.79
CA ALA A 731 17.80 0.99 -13.76
C ALA A 731 18.82 0.04 -14.42
N ALA A 732 18.66 -1.28 -14.23
CA ALA A 732 19.52 -2.30 -14.83
C ALA A 732 19.43 -2.35 -16.37
N ALA A 733 18.47 -1.64 -16.94
CA ALA A 733 18.06 -1.71 -18.33
C ALA A 733 18.57 -0.53 -19.19
N GLY A 734 19.66 0.15 -18.82
CA GLY A 734 20.27 1.21 -19.64
C GLY A 734 20.77 0.71 -21.00
N PRO A 735 20.89 1.57 -22.04
CA PRO A 735 21.30 1.13 -23.37
C PRO A 735 22.72 0.57 -23.38
N GLU A 736 22.87 -0.66 -23.89
CA GLU A 736 24.13 -1.22 -24.37
C GLU A 736 24.64 -0.37 -25.54
N VAL A 737 25.84 0.17 -25.43
CA VAL A 737 26.57 0.76 -26.55
C VAL A 737 27.61 -0.27 -26.99
N GLU A 738 27.55 -0.68 -28.25
CA GLU A 738 28.52 -1.59 -28.88
C GLU A 738 29.97 -1.09 -28.79
N PRO A 739 30.97 -1.99 -28.77
CA PRO A 739 32.27 -1.70 -28.18
C PRO A 739 33.19 -0.94 -29.13
N ALA A 740 33.60 0.27 -28.73
CA ALA A 740 34.92 0.75 -29.08
C ALA A 740 35.93 -0.07 -28.27
N ARG A 741 36.77 -0.83 -28.99
CA ARG A 741 37.84 -1.68 -28.47
C ARG A 741 38.50 -1.13 -27.19
N GLY A 742 38.53 -1.95 -26.14
CA GLY A 742 39.51 -1.82 -25.06
C GLY A 742 38.93 -1.87 -23.64
N ARG A 743 39.02 -3.06 -23.04
CA ARG A 743 38.92 -3.40 -21.61
C ARG A 743 37.55 -3.19 -20.93
N ARG A 744 36.98 -4.35 -20.55
CA ARG A 744 35.87 -4.50 -19.61
C ARG A 744 36.23 -3.90 -18.25
N SER A 745 35.26 -3.23 -17.63
CA SER A 745 35.20 -3.03 -16.17
C SER A 745 33.73 -3.12 -15.74
N ASP A 746 33.38 -4.24 -15.11
CA ASP A 746 32.13 -4.43 -14.38
C ASP A 746 32.10 -3.52 -13.13
N PRO A 747 30.93 -3.13 -12.60
CA PRO A 747 30.85 -2.21 -11.47
C PRO A 747 30.84 -2.96 -10.11
N GLU A 748 31.81 -2.61 -9.27
CA GLU A 748 31.96 -2.91 -7.83
C GLU A 748 32.16 -4.38 -7.40
N GLY A 749 32.99 -5.10 -8.14
CA GLY A 749 33.84 -6.16 -7.59
C GLY A 749 35.30 -5.71 -7.60
N GLY A 750 35.91 -5.47 -6.44
CA GLY A 750 37.38 -5.47 -6.38
C GLY A 750 37.89 -6.85 -6.83
N PRO A 751 39.05 -6.95 -7.52
CA PRO A 751 39.52 -8.22 -8.05
C PRO A 751 39.57 -9.30 -6.94
N PRO A 752 39.27 -10.57 -7.27
CA PRO A 752 39.52 -11.68 -6.35
C PRO A 752 41.00 -11.64 -5.97
N GLY A 753 41.30 -11.22 -4.75
CA GLY A 753 42.65 -10.86 -4.35
C GLY A 753 42.76 -9.70 -3.37
N ASP A 754 41.76 -8.81 -3.22
CA ASP A 754 41.85 -7.61 -2.34
C ASP A 754 41.08 -7.73 -1.01
N THR A 755 40.94 -8.95 -0.48
CA THR A 755 40.15 -9.21 0.75
C THR A 755 41.05 -9.56 1.93
N ILE A 756 40.83 -8.95 3.09
CA ILE A 756 41.42 -9.35 4.37
C ILE A 756 40.39 -10.17 5.13
N LEU A 757 40.73 -11.40 5.50
CA LEU A 757 39.82 -12.33 6.17
C LEU A 757 40.18 -12.50 7.64
N LEU A 758 39.23 -12.25 8.54
CA LEU A 758 39.41 -12.40 9.98
C LEU A 758 38.79 -13.69 10.49
N VAL A 759 39.55 -14.46 11.28
CA VAL A 759 39.14 -15.82 11.67
C VAL A 759 39.17 -16.00 13.19
N CYS A 760 38.08 -16.51 13.75
CA CYS A 760 38.00 -16.98 15.15
C CYS A 760 37.26 -18.32 15.22
N THR A 761 36.85 -18.80 16.40
CA THR A 761 36.18 -20.11 16.51
C THR A 761 34.76 -20.09 15.92
N GLY A 762 33.84 -19.35 16.55
CA GLY A 762 32.41 -19.39 16.22
C GLY A 762 31.91 -18.31 15.24
N ASN A 763 32.76 -17.35 14.86
CA ASN A 763 32.38 -16.17 14.07
C ASN A 763 31.16 -15.40 14.61
N THR A 764 31.03 -15.32 15.93
CA THR A 764 29.93 -14.61 16.61
C THR A 764 30.40 -13.45 17.49
N CYS A 765 31.70 -13.35 17.83
CA CYS A 765 32.22 -12.27 18.67
C CYS A 765 33.50 -11.61 18.10
N ARG A 766 34.66 -12.28 18.21
CA ARG A 766 35.98 -11.68 17.96
C ARG A 766 36.23 -11.34 16.48
N SER A 767 36.09 -12.30 15.56
CA SER A 767 36.31 -12.02 14.14
C SER A 767 35.30 -11.03 13.52
N PRO A 768 34.01 -11.02 13.90
CA PRO A 768 33.08 -9.97 13.46
C PRO A 768 33.42 -8.59 14.01
N MET A 769 33.75 -8.47 15.31
CA MET A 769 34.21 -7.20 15.90
C MET A 769 35.46 -6.70 15.18
N GLY A 770 36.44 -7.59 14.95
CA GLY A 770 37.65 -7.26 14.21
C GLY A 770 37.40 -6.76 12.81
N ALA A 771 36.45 -7.34 12.07
CA ALA A 771 36.20 -6.96 10.68
C ALA A 771 35.68 -5.54 10.57
N VAL A 772 34.71 -5.19 11.42
CA VAL A 772 34.14 -3.84 11.45
C VAL A 772 35.15 -2.81 11.95
N ILE A 773 35.93 -3.15 12.99
CA ILE A 773 36.95 -2.26 13.54
C ILE A 773 38.07 -2.02 12.52
N LEU A 774 38.60 -3.08 11.89
CA LEU A 774 39.68 -2.97 10.93
C LEU A 774 39.23 -2.23 9.66
N ALA A 775 38.02 -2.49 9.15
CA ALA A 775 37.48 -1.75 8.01
C ALA A 775 37.42 -0.24 8.28
N GLU A 776 37.03 0.18 9.49
CA GLU A 776 37.01 1.60 9.87
C GLU A 776 38.44 2.19 9.94
N HIS A 777 39.42 1.46 10.46
CA HIS A 777 40.81 1.92 10.48
C HIS A 777 41.41 2.03 9.07
N LEU A 778 41.16 1.06 8.18
CA LEU A 778 41.60 1.11 6.79
C LEU A 778 40.97 2.27 6.03
N ARG A 779 39.69 2.54 6.26
CA ARG A 779 38.99 3.69 5.68
C ARG A 779 39.63 5.02 6.09
N ARG A 780 40.01 5.16 7.37
CA ARG A 780 40.71 6.36 7.89
C ARG A 780 42.12 6.50 7.33
N ALA A 781 42.80 5.38 7.08
CA ALA A 781 44.12 5.34 6.45
C ALA A 781 44.08 5.56 4.91
N GLY A 782 42.89 5.75 4.31
CA GLY A 782 42.75 5.95 2.86
C GLY A 782 42.83 4.66 2.04
N LEU A 783 42.74 3.49 2.69
CA LEU A 783 42.81 2.15 2.09
C LEU A 783 41.40 1.54 1.90
N SER A 784 40.43 2.34 1.44
CA SER A 784 39.04 1.91 1.27
C SER A 784 38.81 0.87 0.17
N GLY A 785 39.84 0.56 -0.63
CA GLY A 785 39.80 -0.49 -1.65
C GLY A 785 39.94 -1.92 -1.11
N LEU A 786 40.41 -2.08 0.14
CA LEU A 786 40.57 -3.38 0.78
C LEU A 786 39.26 -3.80 1.47
N ARG A 787 38.72 -4.96 1.07
CA ARG A 787 37.54 -5.53 1.73
C ARG A 787 37.95 -6.26 2.99
N VAL A 788 37.17 -6.13 4.07
CA VAL A 788 37.42 -6.89 5.31
C VAL A 788 36.24 -7.80 5.58
N GLU A 789 36.51 -9.10 5.65
CA GLU A 789 35.51 -10.13 5.89
C GLU A 789 35.85 -10.92 7.16
N SER A 790 34.90 -11.73 7.65
CA SER A 790 35.14 -12.62 8.78
C SER A 790 34.50 -13.99 8.61
N ALA A 791 35.17 -15.00 9.16
CA ALA A 791 34.71 -16.39 9.18
C ALA A 791 35.10 -17.08 10.49
N GLY A 792 34.70 -18.33 10.66
CA GLY A 792 35.08 -19.12 11.84
C GLY A 792 35.40 -20.58 11.56
N THR A 793 36.39 -21.11 12.27
CA THR A 793 36.88 -22.49 12.10
C THR A 793 35.88 -23.57 12.53
N ALA A 794 34.92 -23.21 13.39
CA ALA A 794 33.83 -24.07 13.86
C ALA A 794 32.52 -23.28 14.00
N ALA A 795 32.24 -22.39 13.04
CA ALA A 795 31.04 -21.56 13.07
C ALA A 795 29.79 -22.33 12.62
N VAL A 796 28.68 -22.12 13.34
CA VAL A 796 27.35 -22.51 12.87
C VAL A 796 26.87 -21.45 11.88
N GLU A 797 26.50 -21.84 10.66
CA GLU A 797 26.09 -20.88 9.63
C GLU A 797 24.80 -20.13 10.03
N GLY A 798 24.80 -18.81 9.84
CA GLY A 798 23.63 -17.96 10.05
C GLY A 798 23.36 -17.56 11.50
N ALA A 799 24.20 -17.92 12.48
CA ALA A 799 24.02 -17.47 13.86
C ALA A 799 24.30 -15.96 13.97
N PRO A 800 23.53 -15.22 14.80
CA PRO A 800 23.77 -13.80 15.01
C PRO A 800 25.06 -13.57 15.81
N ALA A 801 25.63 -12.36 15.73
CA ALA A 801 26.66 -11.93 16.66
C ALA A 801 26.15 -12.03 18.11
N SER A 802 27.05 -12.34 19.06
CA SER A 802 26.68 -12.44 20.46
C SER A 802 26.18 -11.09 20.97
N ARG A 803 25.19 -11.12 21.86
CA ARG A 803 24.53 -9.91 22.35
C ARG A 803 25.53 -8.93 22.95
N GLU A 804 26.48 -9.44 23.74
CA GLU A 804 27.52 -8.68 24.40
C GLU A 804 28.49 -8.04 23.39
N ALA A 805 28.77 -8.70 22.26
CA ALA A 805 29.58 -8.12 21.19
C ALA A 805 28.84 -7.00 20.47
N VAL A 806 27.53 -7.16 20.21
CA VAL A 806 26.69 -6.09 19.63
C VAL A 806 26.61 -4.88 20.55
N GLU A 807 26.42 -5.09 21.86
CA GLU A 807 26.37 -4.02 22.86
C GLU A 807 27.71 -3.26 22.94
N VAL A 808 28.84 -3.96 23.03
CA VAL A 808 30.18 -3.34 23.08
C VAL A 808 30.54 -2.59 21.79
N MET A 809 30.15 -3.10 20.62
CA MET A 809 30.38 -2.40 19.35
C MET A 809 29.52 -1.15 19.24
N LYS A 810 28.28 -1.20 19.73
CA LYS A 810 27.39 -0.03 19.78
C LYS A 810 27.94 1.07 20.68
N GLU A 811 28.58 0.74 21.81
CA GLU A 811 29.29 1.72 22.66
C GLU A 811 30.42 2.45 21.89
N ARG A 812 31.03 1.78 20.91
CA ARG A 812 32.06 2.34 20.02
C ARG A 812 31.50 3.06 18.80
N GLY A 813 30.18 3.14 18.66
CA GLY A 813 29.51 3.76 17.50
C GLY A 813 29.60 2.92 16.22
N LEU A 814 29.88 1.63 16.33
CA LEU A 814 29.98 0.68 15.22
C LEU A 814 28.83 -0.34 15.30
N ASP A 815 28.20 -0.69 14.19
CA ASP A 815 27.12 -1.67 14.18
C ASP A 815 27.61 -3.09 13.84
N LEU A 816 27.18 -4.06 14.64
CA LEU A 816 27.44 -5.49 14.46
C LEU A 816 26.13 -6.30 14.41
N SER A 817 24.96 -5.67 14.50
CA SER A 817 23.65 -6.33 14.61
C SER A 817 23.24 -7.07 13.33
N GLY A 818 23.71 -6.60 12.17
CA GLY A 818 23.52 -7.25 10.87
C GLY A 818 24.39 -8.49 10.63
N HIS A 819 25.42 -8.75 11.45
CA HIS A 819 26.36 -9.84 11.23
C HIS A 819 25.69 -11.22 11.31
N ARG A 820 26.09 -12.14 10.42
CA ARG A 820 25.71 -13.56 10.44
C ARG A 820 26.97 -14.40 10.33
N SER A 821 27.13 -15.35 11.23
CA SER A 821 28.29 -16.23 11.27
C SER A 821 28.34 -17.12 10.03
N ARG A 822 29.55 -17.38 9.55
CA ARG A 822 29.81 -18.29 8.43
C ARG A 822 31.03 -19.17 8.71
N PRO A 823 31.00 -20.45 8.28
CA PRO A 823 32.15 -21.33 8.40
C PRO A 823 33.28 -20.87 7.49
N LEU A 824 34.51 -21.13 7.90
CA LEU A 824 35.69 -20.95 7.04
C LEU A 824 35.62 -21.97 5.89
N THR A 825 35.69 -21.48 4.65
CA THR A 825 35.66 -22.31 3.45
C THR A 825 36.92 -22.09 2.62
N LYS A 826 37.23 -23.08 1.75
CA LYS A 826 38.34 -22.98 0.81
C LYS A 826 38.26 -21.75 -0.09
N ASP A 827 37.05 -21.39 -0.53
CA ASP A 827 36.83 -20.24 -1.38
C ASP A 827 37.20 -18.93 -0.66
N LEU A 828 36.78 -18.78 0.60
CA LEU A 828 37.12 -17.60 1.41
C LEU A 828 38.63 -17.49 1.65
N VAL A 829 39.32 -18.60 1.89
CA VAL A 829 40.78 -18.63 2.06
C VAL A 829 41.48 -18.28 0.75
N SER A 830 41.04 -18.84 -0.38
CA SER A 830 41.64 -18.58 -1.69
C SER A 830 41.53 -17.11 -2.13
N GLN A 831 40.42 -16.46 -1.79
CA GLN A 831 40.11 -15.06 -2.14
C GLN A 831 40.75 -14.05 -1.18
N ALA A 832 41.27 -14.50 -0.04
CA ALA A 832 41.87 -13.62 0.97
C ALA A 832 43.33 -13.30 0.62
N ARG A 833 43.65 -12.02 0.50
CA ARG A 833 45.02 -11.50 0.38
C ARG A 833 45.83 -11.68 1.66
N LEU A 834 45.15 -11.56 2.79
CA LEU A 834 45.72 -11.61 4.13
C LEU A 834 44.68 -12.24 5.06
N ILE A 835 45.10 -13.20 5.87
CA ILE A 835 44.24 -13.90 6.83
C ILE A 835 44.75 -13.58 8.23
N LEU A 836 43.91 -12.92 9.04
CA LEU A 836 44.24 -12.53 10.41
C LEU A 836 43.40 -13.32 11.40
N THR A 837 44.09 -14.13 12.19
CA THR A 837 43.47 -15.05 13.13
C THR A 837 43.51 -14.50 14.56
N MET A 838 42.49 -14.81 15.35
CA MET A 838 42.38 -14.27 16.71
C MET A 838 43.27 -15.01 17.73
N GLU A 839 43.73 -16.23 17.40
CA GLU A 839 44.60 -17.03 18.27
C GLU A 839 45.50 -17.94 17.42
N LYS A 840 46.64 -18.40 17.97
CA LYS A 840 47.55 -19.36 17.32
C LYS A 840 46.83 -20.63 16.87
N ARG A 841 45.95 -21.19 17.70
CA ARG A 841 45.16 -22.37 17.33
C ARG A 841 44.26 -22.16 16.10
N HIS A 842 43.81 -20.92 15.84
CA HIS A 842 43.03 -20.61 14.65
C HIS A 842 43.93 -20.54 13.41
N ARG A 843 45.14 -19.98 13.53
CA ARG A 843 46.16 -20.04 12.48
C ARG A 843 46.49 -21.50 12.15
N ASP A 844 46.79 -22.30 13.17
CA ASP A 844 47.17 -23.70 12.98
C ASP A 844 46.03 -24.49 12.32
N ALA A 845 44.77 -24.25 12.69
CA ALA A 845 43.60 -24.83 12.02
C ALA A 845 43.42 -24.38 10.56
N VAL A 846 43.72 -23.11 10.24
CA VAL A 846 43.73 -22.63 8.85
C VAL A 846 44.85 -23.32 8.07
N LEU A 847 46.05 -23.45 8.63
CA LEU A 847 47.21 -24.06 7.96
C LEU A 847 47.07 -25.58 7.79
N GLU A 848 46.41 -26.27 8.73
CA GLU A 848 46.11 -27.69 8.61
C GLU A 848 45.10 -27.96 7.49
N ALA A 849 44.08 -27.11 7.37
CA ALA A 849 43.07 -27.22 6.31
C ALA A 849 43.54 -26.66 4.96
N HIS A 850 44.43 -25.67 4.98
CA HIS A 850 44.92 -24.89 3.83
C HIS A 850 46.42 -24.58 3.93
N PRO A 851 47.31 -25.57 3.72
CA PRO A 851 48.75 -25.35 3.77
C PRO A 851 49.25 -24.30 2.76
N GLU A 852 48.51 -24.11 1.65
CA GLU A 852 48.80 -23.14 0.59
C GLU A 852 48.66 -21.66 1.02
N ALA A 853 48.20 -21.38 2.24
CA ALA A 853 48.03 -20.03 2.76
C ALA A 853 49.12 -19.64 3.79
N ALA A 854 50.17 -20.44 3.94
CA ALA A 854 51.20 -20.25 4.97
C ALA A 854 51.91 -18.90 4.93
N ASP A 855 52.05 -18.32 3.74
CA ASP A 855 52.67 -17.02 3.45
C ASP A 855 51.80 -15.82 3.84
N ARG A 856 50.48 -16.01 3.99
CA ARG A 856 49.50 -14.92 4.20
C ARG A 856 48.60 -15.10 5.42
N VAL A 857 48.85 -16.10 6.28
CA VAL A 857 48.09 -16.31 7.53
C VAL A 857 48.92 -15.92 8.74
N HIS A 858 48.43 -14.94 9.49
CA HIS A 858 49.06 -14.47 10.72
C HIS A 858 48.05 -14.38 11.86
N THR A 859 48.51 -14.32 13.11
CA THR A 859 47.66 -13.83 14.21
C THR A 859 47.51 -12.31 14.11
N LEU A 860 46.36 -11.76 14.49
CA LEU A 860 46.08 -10.33 14.41
C LEU A 860 47.16 -9.48 15.11
N LYS A 861 47.51 -9.82 16.37
CA LYS A 861 48.55 -9.10 17.14
C LYS A 861 49.95 -9.33 16.58
N GLY A 862 50.25 -10.55 16.12
CA GLY A 862 51.53 -10.86 15.48
C GLY A 862 51.76 -10.07 14.19
N PHE A 863 50.73 -9.88 13.36
CA PHE A 863 50.84 -9.04 12.17
C PHE A 863 50.94 -7.55 12.51
N ALA A 864 50.20 -7.10 13.53
CA ALA A 864 50.25 -5.72 14.03
C ALA A 864 51.61 -5.35 14.67
N GLY A 865 52.39 -6.34 15.11
CA GLY A 865 53.62 -6.13 15.88
C GLY A 865 53.39 -5.79 17.36
N THR A 866 52.19 -6.02 17.88
CA THR A 866 51.80 -5.63 19.27
C THR A 866 51.87 -6.79 20.27
N ALA A 867 52.35 -7.98 19.86
CA ALA A 867 52.30 -9.19 20.66
C ALA A 867 53.15 -9.13 21.95
N GLU A 868 54.31 -8.50 21.93
CA GLU A 868 55.17 -8.37 23.13
C GLU A 868 54.59 -7.38 24.15
N GLU A 869 53.99 -6.28 23.68
CA GLU A 869 53.36 -5.25 24.52
C GLU A 869 52.04 -5.73 25.14
N GLU A 870 51.30 -6.61 24.44
CA GLU A 870 50.00 -7.13 24.87
C GLU A 870 50.07 -8.51 25.55
N GLY A 871 51.27 -9.00 25.88
CA GLY A 871 51.46 -10.24 26.65
C GLY A 871 51.16 -11.53 25.88
N GLY A 872 51.18 -11.49 24.54
CA GLY A 872 50.99 -12.66 23.68
C GLY A 872 50.36 -12.32 22.32
N GLU A 873 50.36 -13.30 21.41
CA GLU A 873 49.75 -13.17 20.07
C GLU A 873 48.22 -13.38 20.07
N ASP A 874 47.67 -13.95 21.15
CA ASP A 874 46.28 -14.36 21.23
C ASP A 874 45.38 -13.22 21.74
N VAL A 875 44.20 -13.09 21.14
CA VAL A 875 43.09 -12.26 21.62
C VAL A 875 42.20 -13.13 22.51
N ALA A 876 42.09 -12.74 23.78
CA ALA A 876 41.35 -13.50 24.78
C ALA A 876 39.90 -13.77 24.34
N ASP A 877 39.39 -14.99 24.56
CA ASP A 877 38.01 -15.35 24.20
C ASP A 877 37.02 -14.86 25.27
N PRO A 878 36.14 -13.89 24.96
CA PRO A 878 35.22 -13.35 25.96
C PRO A 878 33.96 -14.21 26.15
N ILE A 879 33.76 -15.28 25.37
CA ILE A 879 32.54 -16.10 25.42
C ILE A 879 32.31 -16.67 26.82
N GLY A 880 31.10 -16.44 27.35
CA GLY A 880 30.69 -16.90 28.68
C GLY A 880 31.31 -16.09 29.83
N GLN A 881 32.08 -15.05 29.52
CA GLN A 881 32.64 -14.09 30.47
C GLN A 881 31.86 -12.78 30.35
N GLY A 882 31.58 -12.12 31.46
CA GLY A 882 30.70 -10.94 31.51
C GLY A 882 31.10 -9.78 30.57
N PRO A 883 30.27 -8.73 30.47
CA PRO A 883 30.45 -7.63 29.50
C PRO A 883 31.84 -6.97 29.52
N GLU A 884 32.51 -6.93 30.69
CA GLU A 884 33.88 -6.43 30.84
C GLU A 884 34.90 -7.21 29.99
N ALA A 885 34.72 -8.53 29.82
CA ALA A 885 35.61 -9.34 29.00
C ALA A 885 35.46 -9.02 27.51
N TYR A 886 34.22 -8.77 27.05
CA TYR A 886 33.95 -8.33 25.68
C TYR A 886 34.54 -6.93 25.40
N ARG A 887 34.45 -6.01 26.37
CA ARG A 887 35.09 -4.68 26.25
C ARG A 887 36.62 -4.80 26.10
N ARG A 888 37.27 -5.60 26.97
CA ARG A 888 38.71 -5.85 26.88
C ARG A 888 39.13 -6.47 25.55
N ALA A 889 38.40 -7.50 25.09
CA ALA A 889 38.67 -8.11 23.79
C ALA A 889 38.51 -7.11 22.63
N ALA A 890 37.49 -6.26 22.65
CA ALA A 890 37.31 -5.21 21.64
C ALA A 890 38.40 -4.13 21.68
N GLU A 891 38.94 -3.81 22.87
CA GLU A 891 40.09 -2.90 23.02
C GLU A 891 41.39 -3.49 22.45
N GLU A 892 41.68 -4.76 22.75
CA GLU A 892 42.83 -5.48 22.18
C GLU A 892 42.73 -5.56 20.65
N ILE A 893 41.56 -5.92 20.14
CA ILE A 893 41.29 -5.96 18.70
C ILE A 893 41.49 -4.58 18.07
N ALA A 894 41.02 -3.50 18.71
CA ALA A 894 41.15 -2.15 18.17
C ALA A 894 42.60 -1.68 18.11
N ARG A 895 43.41 -1.95 19.14
CA ARG A 895 44.84 -1.62 19.12
C ARG A 895 45.58 -2.38 18.02
N ALA A 896 45.34 -3.69 17.92
CA ALA A 896 45.97 -4.50 16.89
C ALA A 896 45.49 -4.12 15.48
N ALA A 897 44.20 -3.82 15.28
CA ALA A 897 43.65 -3.38 14.00
C ALA A 897 44.21 -2.02 13.55
N ALA A 898 44.47 -1.09 14.47
CA ALA A 898 45.17 0.15 14.17
C ALA A 898 46.61 -0.13 13.67
N GLY A 899 47.35 -0.99 14.36
CA GLY A 899 48.71 -1.39 13.93
C GLY A 899 48.73 -2.09 12.57
N VAL A 900 47.72 -2.91 12.26
CA VAL A 900 47.54 -3.53 10.93
C VAL A 900 47.32 -2.45 9.87
N ALA A 901 46.42 -1.49 10.10
CA ALA A 901 46.14 -0.43 9.15
C ALA A 901 47.36 0.47 8.91
N ASP A 902 48.10 0.83 9.98
CA ASP A 902 49.33 1.62 9.88
C ASP A 902 50.42 0.88 9.10
N ARG A 903 50.54 -0.45 9.30
CA ARG A 903 51.48 -1.29 8.56
C ARG A 903 51.12 -1.36 7.08
N LEU A 904 49.85 -1.56 6.75
CA LEU A 904 49.38 -1.61 5.36
C LEU A 904 49.44 -0.24 4.66
N ALA A 905 49.39 0.87 5.40
CA ALA A 905 49.51 2.22 4.86
C ALA A 905 50.96 2.59 4.49
N ARG A 906 51.96 1.92 5.07
CA ARG A 906 53.37 2.07 4.68
C ARG A 906 53.60 1.30 3.38
N LYS A 907 53.64 2.04 2.25
CA LYS A 907 53.75 1.51 0.87
C LYS A 907 54.77 0.39 0.66
N SER A 908 55.90 0.39 1.39
CA SER A 908 56.93 -0.66 1.31
C SER A 908 56.44 -2.04 1.72
N ASP A 909 55.60 -2.12 2.76
CA ASP A 909 55.20 -3.39 3.37
C ASP A 909 54.07 -4.04 2.54
N PHE A 910 53.27 -3.25 1.84
CA PHE A 910 52.20 -3.73 0.95
C PHE A 910 52.74 -4.30 -0.37
N GLU A 911 53.86 -3.75 -0.86
CA GLU A 911 54.59 -4.26 -2.04
C GLU A 911 55.45 -5.50 -1.70
N GLU A 912 56.04 -5.59 -0.51
CA GLU A 912 56.71 -6.83 -0.05
C GLU A 912 55.71 -8.00 0.12
N LEU A 913 54.49 -7.72 0.60
CA LEU A 913 53.37 -8.68 0.63
C LEU A 913 52.84 -9.08 -0.76
N LEU A 914 53.17 -8.32 -1.82
CA LEU A 914 52.87 -8.67 -3.21
C LEU A 914 53.95 -9.58 -3.81
N GLN A 915 55.22 -9.36 -3.50
CA GLN A 915 56.35 -10.08 -4.12
C GLN A 915 56.58 -11.49 -3.56
N ALA A 916 56.19 -11.77 -2.32
CA ALA A 916 56.37 -13.10 -1.72
C ALA A 916 55.57 -14.22 -2.42
N GLY A 917 54.51 -13.89 -3.17
CA GLY A 917 53.68 -14.86 -3.90
C GLY A 917 54.01 -15.04 -5.38
N GLU A 918 54.83 -14.16 -5.97
CA GLU A 918 55.20 -14.24 -7.39
C GLU A 918 56.50 -15.05 -7.61
N ASP A 919 57.40 -15.12 -6.62
CA ASP A 919 58.68 -15.82 -6.75
C ASP A 919 58.60 -17.36 -6.67
N GLU A 920 57.47 -17.96 -6.27
CA GLU A 920 57.28 -19.42 -6.24
C GLU A 920 56.64 -20.00 -7.52
N GLN A 921 56.18 -19.17 -8.47
CA GLN A 921 55.71 -19.65 -9.77
C GLN A 921 56.80 -19.72 -10.86
N GLU A 922 58.02 -19.24 -10.57
CA GLU A 922 59.17 -19.29 -11.49
C GLU A 922 60.36 -20.16 -10.99
N ARG A 923 60.19 -21.02 -9.98
CA ARG A 923 61.23 -22.00 -9.56
C ARG A 923 60.83 -23.46 -9.66
#